data_AF-A0A9N9U6E2-F1
#
_entry.id   AF-A0A9N9U6E2-F1
#
_cell.length_a   1.000
_cell.length_b   1.000
_cell.length_c   1.000
_cell.angle_alpha   90.00
_cell.angle_beta   90.00
_cell.angle_gamma   90.00
#
_symmetry.space_group_name_H-M   'P 1'
#
loop_
_entity.id
_entity.type
_entity.pdbx_description
1 polymer ?
#
loop_
_entity_poly.entity_id
_entity_poly.type
_entity_poly.pdbx_seq_one_letter_code
_entity_poly.pdbx_strand_id
1 'polypeptide(L)'
;MGYKQFVADLRAAKEANIDGGVTEIRPGESEGSVSFNYIHRKLVSPLGIQVLDQNIDDYPKGSSFILFTSSDCAGDSVVSFLSRVTPKLTGKSVKEVIARIAHDLTTFIENPDDLEEHSDDGGEADHSSQSDAWDEDDDEDYEDEDDDAFGLSAGLPSTRQELEIIIPQWQDKTERQRHDLALAIDAGISVAVVGDRPGQLGEIIAMSINISRLGLSDDIHSIWGLRSSDHIMLLLQFPVGYPSLADFLALQSHQAVYRVRLGKCASTKPSFSSARSALSASRYDYEAEMDDTHQVLGGEVQAPDADNRVEDDKFTPLHLFNSITTLLNQEFPALLRTRREHGLSWDSAQELLLRRTEGAHIRDANYSGSVAQHIADALEKNERQQQTANLPHILAQDHALEDEAVFSIPLSMMLFSLRRLIQSGKYCASCHQRVTDGFQGMKPYVCSRPLCVDQYFSSGMAPGIEHDIINSPVVVDLLISFFFSAVSTSKIREVPKGLGLLTLYSDDLLNYDDDFHLSAIAYFKERRVQMKTGGTQLRVGERVFLMDASYETVGTILAYSRMLTLITADSRCLSRITAVDGEGFNFEICAFWKNTSSMPEHPKTHPSLSFSTIFLDKARSRTDGGTYVRVLRYQYLIDDLETPGCYSSLAVMACGIPPVSEMREFLIAKPGRRLSSWEKLDHQTYKLLHWIIVSNQSLIIQDNPGPGQLEPGQPADEESSSTRLVGMPENWLQFRFLQGSPEKELTFQQEITSSFKDQLARREKPFPTIFGWHGSHVGNWHSIIRTTLDHIKIEHGRSFGNGVYLSKDLSTSASYSGLNATMVTSPDLVHPLPYFTWPHSVLQVGSAVGCCEIINQPDQFVTADPYYVVNNLDWIQCRYLFVHINTQTLAESGLPFLQQTNRGTLGKLRQEPARQLLGPSAKPIDMPRSAVPIERFKMFPYLAPRWLVDEANKSDEWTETVEGSKGVDADGILG
;
A
#
# COMPACT_ATOMS: atom_id res chain seq x y z
N MET A 1 -34.04 -7.25 -1.00
CA MET A 1 -35.06 -6.99 -2.05
C MET A 1 -35.25 -5.50 -2.30
N GLY A 2 -34.99 -4.62 -1.30
CA GLY A 2 -35.09 -3.17 -1.44
C GLY A 2 -34.22 -2.56 -2.54
N TYR A 3 -32.94 -2.95 -2.69
CA TYR A 3 -32.08 -2.41 -3.76
C TYR A 3 -32.63 -2.61 -5.19
N LYS A 4 -33.22 -3.78 -5.49
CA LYS A 4 -33.83 -4.01 -6.82
C LYS A 4 -35.02 -3.07 -7.07
N GLN A 5 -35.80 -2.77 -6.03
CA GLN A 5 -36.92 -1.83 -6.10
C GLN A 5 -36.41 -0.38 -6.20
N PHE A 6 -35.34 -0.03 -5.49
CA PHE A 6 -34.68 1.28 -5.57
C PHE A 6 -34.19 1.58 -6.99
N VAL A 7 -33.51 0.61 -7.63
CA VAL A 7 -33.05 0.74 -9.02
C VAL A 7 -34.22 0.86 -10.01
N ALA A 8 -35.34 0.17 -9.75
CA ALA A 8 -36.55 0.29 -10.57
C ALA A 8 -37.19 1.68 -10.43
N ASP A 9 -37.28 2.21 -9.20
CA ASP A 9 -37.85 3.53 -8.92
C ASP A 9 -36.94 4.67 -9.42
N LEU A 10 -35.62 4.48 -9.39
CA LEU A 10 -34.65 5.38 -10.01
C LEU A 10 -34.82 5.43 -11.53
N ARG A 11 -35.00 4.28 -12.19
CA ARG A 11 -35.31 4.23 -13.63
C ARG A 11 -36.63 4.94 -13.93
N ALA A 12 -37.66 4.70 -13.12
CA ALA A 12 -38.95 5.37 -13.24
C ALA A 12 -38.88 6.89 -12.97
N ALA A 13 -37.95 7.35 -12.13
CA ALA A 13 -37.69 8.77 -11.90
C ALA A 13 -36.98 9.42 -13.09
N LYS A 14 -36.02 8.74 -13.73
CA LYS A 14 -35.36 9.23 -14.95
C LYS A 14 -36.31 9.34 -16.14
N GLU A 15 -37.26 8.41 -16.24
CA GLU A 15 -38.29 8.40 -17.30
C GLU A 15 -39.45 9.39 -17.00
N ALA A 16 -39.60 9.81 -15.75
CA ALA A 16 -40.60 10.80 -15.36
C ALA A 16 -39.99 12.20 -15.45
N ASN A 17 -40.53 13.05 -16.32
CA ASN A 17 -40.17 14.47 -16.37
C ASN A 17 -40.77 15.16 -15.12
N ILE A 18 -40.01 15.22 -14.03
CA ILE A 18 -40.45 15.77 -12.74
C ILE A 18 -40.50 17.30 -12.85
N ASP A 19 -41.71 17.87 -12.91
CA ASP A 19 -41.94 19.32 -12.96
C ASP A 19 -41.33 20.04 -11.74
N GLY A 20 -40.79 21.24 -11.98
CA GLY A 20 -40.19 22.08 -10.94
C GLY A 20 -38.69 22.33 -11.08
N GLY A 21 -38.11 22.18 -12.29
CA GLY A 21 -36.73 22.55 -12.56
C GLY A 21 -35.69 21.47 -12.30
N VAL A 22 -36.08 20.20 -12.18
CA VAL A 22 -35.15 19.06 -12.02
C VAL A 22 -34.56 18.63 -13.37
N THR A 23 -33.23 18.52 -13.46
CA THR A 23 -32.50 18.01 -14.62
C THR A 23 -31.44 16.98 -14.21
N GLU A 24 -30.94 16.19 -15.16
CA GLU A 24 -29.80 15.28 -14.95
C GLU A 24 -29.92 14.24 -13.81
N ILE A 25 -31.04 13.52 -13.71
CA ILE A 25 -31.18 12.43 -12.71
C ILE A 25 -30.20 11.27 -13.06
N ARG A 26 -29.23 11.01 -12.19
CA ARG A 26 -28.16 9.99 -12.34
C ARG A 26 -28.06 9.14 -11.05
N PRO A 27 -27.56 7.89 -11.12
CA PRO A 27 -27.23 7.14 -9.91
C PRO A 27 -26.10 7.88 -9.18
N GLY A 28 -26.12 7.92 -7.85
CA GLY A 28 -25.04 8.50 -7.07
C GLY A 28 -23.85 7.54 -6.89
N GLU A 29 -22.82 7.99 -6.19
CA GLU A 29 -21.52 7.30 -6.03
C GLU A 29 -21.57 6.06 -5.11
N SER A 30 -22.67 5.86 -4.39
CA SER A 30 -22.86 4.74 -3.44
C SER A 30 -24.14 3.93 -3.75
N GLU A 31 -24.19 2.67 -3.33
CA GLU A 31 -25.41 1.86 -3.43
C GLU A 31 -26.57 2.54 -2.67
N GLY A 32 -27.73 2.69 -3.30
CA GLY A 32 -28.87 3.37 -2.70
C GLY A 32 -28.84 4.90 -2.78
N SER A 33 -27.99 5.48 -3.66
CA SER A 33 -27.94 6.93 -3.90
C SER A 33 -28.39 7.35 -5.29
N VAL A 34 -28.90 8.58 -5.38
CA VAL A 34 -29.33 9.26 -6.62
C VAL A 34 -28.90 10.72 -6.58
N SER A 35 -28.47 11.26 -7.71
CA SER A 35 -28.07 12.66 -7.87
C SER A 35 -28.90 13.32 -8.97
N PHE A 36 -29.26 14.60 -8.83
CA PHE A 36 -29.96 15.39 -9.84
C PHE A 36 -29.68 16.87 -9.66
N ASN A 37 -29.81 17.67 -10.73
CA ASN A 37 -29.67 19.12 -10.68
C ASN A 37 -31.04 19.80 -10.55
N TYR A 38 -31.10 20.93 -9.86
CA TYR A 38 -32.28 21.76 -9.68
C TYR A 38 -32.01 23.18 -10.20
N ILE A 39 -32.85 23.67 -11.12
CA ILE A 39 -32.69 24.94 -11.82
C ILE A 39 -33.87 25.84 -11.48
N HIS A 40 -33.58 27.09 -11.10
CA HIS A 40 -34.60 28.10 -10.83
C HIS A 40 -34.14 29.48 -11.31
N ARG A 41 -35.06 30.34 -11.77
CA ARG A 41 -34.73 31.66 -12.37
C ARG A 41 -34.00 32.64 -11.43
N LYS A 42 -34.10 32.42 -10.12
CA LYS A 42 -33.42 33.21 -9.09
C LYS A 42 -32.05 32.61 -8.67
N LEU A 43 -31.70 31.42 -9.18
CA LEU A 43 -30.38 30.81 -8.95
C LEU A 43 -29.43 31.23 -10.07
N VAL A 44 -28.18 31.54 -9.71
CA VAL A 44 -27.14 31.97 -10.66
C VAL A 44 -26.58 30.78 -11.44
N SER A 45 -26.62 29.57 -10.86
CA SER A 45 -26.24 28.31 -11.49
C SER A 45 -27.11 27.14 -10.96
N PRO A 46 -27.17 26.00 -11.67
CA PRO A 46 -27.90 24.81 -11.22
C PRO A 46 -27.41 24.29 -9.86
N LEU A 47 -28.35 23.87 -9.02
CA LEU A 47 -28.10 23.28 -7.71
C LEU A 47 -28.09 21.74 -7.82
N GLY A 48 -26.92 21.11 -7.79
CA GLY A 48 -26.77 19.67 -7.73
C GLY A 48 -27.18 19.14 -6.36
N ILE A 49 -28.07 18.15 -6.31
CA ILE A 49 -28.64 17.54 -5.11
C ILE A 49 -28.38 16.04 -5.16
N GLN A 50 -27.81 15.51 -4.08
CA GLN A 50 -27.60 14.09 -3.88
C GLN A 50 -28.51 13.57 -2.77
N VAL A 51 -29.09 12.40 -2.98
CA VAL A 51 -30.01 11.73 -2.06
C VAL A 51 -29.48 10.32 -1.81
N LEU A 52 -29.23 9.96 -0.56
CA LEU A 52 -28.73 8.64 -0.15
C LEU A 52 -29.72 7.97 0.80
N ASP A 53 -30.18 6.76 0.49
CA ASP A 53 -30.92 5.94 1.45
C ASP A 53 -29.95 5.21 2.40
N GLN A 54 -30.08 5.46 3.71
CA GLN A 54 -29.28 4.81 4.74
C GLN A 54 -29.67 3.35 5.00
N ASN A 55 -30.86 2.92 4.58
CA ASN A 55 -31.37 1.56 4.81
C ASN A 55 -31.98 0.95 3.55
N ILE A 56 -31.12 0.72 2.57
CA ILE A 56 -31.47 0.21 1.24
C ILE A 56 -32.11 -1.18 1.24
N ASP A 57 -31.89 -1.97 2.29
CA ASP A 57 -32.42 -3.33 2.42
C ASP A 57 -33.94 -3.34 2.67
N ASP A 58 -34.44 -2.34 3.41
CA ASP A 58 -35.85 -2.17 3.81
C ASP A 58 -36.63 -1.18 2.91
N TYR A 59 -36.00 -0.68 1.85
CA TYR A 59 -36.62 0.24 0.88
C TYR A 59 -37.87 -0.37 0.22
N PRO A 60 -38.96 0.41 0.00
CA PRO A 60 -39.13 1.83 0.33
C PRO A 60 -39.74 2.10 1.71
N LYS A 61 -40.19 1.08 2.48
CA LYS A 61 -40.96 1.31 3.71
C LYS A 61 -40.10 1.65 4.93
N GLY A 62 -38.83 1.20 4.95
CA GLY A 62 -37.84 1.53 5.97
C GLY A 62 -36.79 2.56 5.51
N SER A 63 -37.02 3.22 4.37
CA SER A 63 -36.04 4.14 3.78
C SER A 63 -35.84 5.39 4.65
N SER A 64 -34.58 5.76 4.83
CA SER A 64 -34.17 6.93 5.58
C SER A 64 -33.15 7.69 4.75
N PHE A 65 -33.63 8.73 4.06
CA PHE A 65 -32.80 9.49 3.14
C PHE A 65 -31.90 10.51 3.87
N ILE A 66 -30.73 10.79 3.31
CA ILE A 66 -29.95 12.00 3.60
C ILE A 66 -29.83 12.79 2.31
N LEU A 67 -29.99 14.11 2.41
CA LEU A 67 -29.84 15.05 1.30
C LEU A 67 -28.52 15.81 1.44
N PHE A 68 -27.81 15.93 0.33
CA PHE A 68 -26.62 16.76 0.19
C PHE A 68 -26.75 17.61 -1.06
N THR A 69 -25.99 18.68 -1.17
CA THR A 69 -25.84 19.43 -2.41
C THR A 69 -24.38 19.40 -2.84
N SER A 70 -24.14 19.17 -4.12
CA SER A 70 -22.81 19.13 -4.74
C SER A 70 -22.43 20.43 -5.43
N SER A 71 -23.25 21.49 -5.29
CA SER A 71 -22.96 22.81 -5.86
C SER A 71 -22.33 23.73 -4.83
N ASP A 72 -21.14 24.24 -5.11
CA ASP A 72 -20.38 25.16 -4.25
C ASP A 72 -21.05 26.54 -4.08
N CYS A 73 -22.03 26.87 -4.92
CA CYS A 73 -22.82 28.10 -4.85
C CYS A 73 -24.00 28.02 -3.86
N ALA A 74 -24.22 26.89 -3.18
CA ALA A 74 -25.33 26.70 -2.25
C ALA A 74 -25.05 27.32 -0.88
N GLY A 75 -25.60 28.51 -0.60
CA GLY A 75 -25.46 29.16 0.71
C GLY A 75 -26.12 28.39 1.87
N ASP A 76 -25.74 28.74 3.12
CA ASP A 76 -26.21 28.10 4.39
C ASP A 76 -27.74 27.94 4.50
N SER A 77 -28.50 28.80 3.83
CA SER A 77 -29.95 28.80 3.82
C SER A 77 -30.54 27.58 3.07
N VAL A 78 -29.90 27.13 1.99
CA VAL A 78 -30.29 25.94 1.20
C VAL A 78 -29.96 24.65 1.96
N VAL A 79 -28.79 24.57 2.58
CA VAL A 79 -28.37 23.40 3.40
C VAL A 79 -29.30 23.22 4.62
N SER A 80 -29.66 24.32 5.27
CA SER A 80 -30.63 24.31 6.38
C SER A 80 -32.01 23.85 5.94
N PHE A 81 -32.44 24.28 4.74
CA PHE A 81 -33.68 23.83 4.13
C PHE A 81 -33.67 22.32 3.83
N LEU A 82 -32.62 21.79 3.19
CA LEU A 82 -32.52 20.35 2.85
C LEU A 82 -32.55 19.48 4.11
N SER A 83 -31.90 19.93 5.18
CA SER A 83 -31.94 19.27 6.49
C SER A 83 -33.36 19.22 7.09
N ARG A 84 -34.19 20.24 6.86
CA ARG A 84 -35.59 20.31 7.32
C ARG A 84 -36.55 19.48 6.47
N VAL A 85 -36.26 19.27 5.19
CA VAL A 85 -37.09 18.44 4.29
C VAL A 85 -36.83 16.95 4.53
N THR A 86 -35.61 16.57 4.93
CA THR A 86 -35.17 15.18 5.10
C THR A 86 -36.16 14.29 5.90
N PRO A 87 -36.71 14.70 7.06
CA PRO A 87 -37.67 13.88 7.82
C PRO A 87 -39.01 13.64 7.09
N LYS A 88 -39.37 14.49 6.13
CA LYS A 88 -40.63 14.40 5.35
C LYS A 88 -40.54 13.40 4.18
N LEU A 89 -39.38 12.78 4.01
CA LEU A 89 -39.05 11.88 2.90
C LEU A 89 -39.07 10.40 3.28
N THR A 90 -39.13 10.08 4.58
CA THR A 90 -39.19 8.70 5.08
C THR A 90 -40.36 7.93 4.48
N GLY A 91 -40.11 6.71 3.99
CA GLY A 91 -41.16 5.83 3.47
C GLY A 91 -41.60 6.10 2.03
N LYS A 92 -40.97 7.06 1.34
CA LYS A 92 -41.31 7.44 -0.05
C LYS A 92 -40.37 6.79 -1.06
N SER A 93 -40.85 6.67 -2.30
CA SER A 93 -40.04 6.22 -3.44
C SER A 93 -39.10 7.31 -3.93
N VAL A 94 -38.00 6.92 -4.60
CA VAL A 94 -37.00 7.85 -5.18
C VAL A 94 -37.66 8.95 -6.02
N LYS A 95 -38.66 8.58 -6.85
CA LYS A 95 -39.41 9.53 -7.67
C LYS A 95 -40.17 10.56 -6.85
N GLU A 96 -40.88 10.13 -5.80
CA GLU A 96 -41.64 11.03 -4.91
C GLU A 96 -40.70 11.91 -4.09
N VAL A 97 -39.53 11.39 -3.73
CA VAL A 97 -38.49 12.14 -3.01
C VAL A 97 -37.97 13.30 -3.87
N ILE A 98 -37.57 13.04 -5.10
CA ILE A 98 -37.05 14.07 -6.02
C ILE A 98 -38.12 15.14 -6.28
N ALA A 99 -39.35 14.74 -6.57
CA ALA A 99 -40.47 15.67 -6.80
C ALA A 99 -40.75 16.56 -5.57
N ARG A 100 -40.71 15.98 -4.37
CA ARG A 100 -40.94 16.73 -3.13
C ARG A 100 -39.84 17.75 -2.86
N ILE A 101 -38.59 17.37 -3.10
CA ILE A 101 -37.44 18.28 -2.92
C ILE A 101 -37.55 19.47 -3.88
N ALA A 102 -37.86 19.22 -5.16
CA ALA A 102 -38.01 20.27 -6.16
C ALA A 102 -39.13 21.26 -5.84
N HIS A 103 -40.29 20.76 -5.40
CA HIS A 103 -41.41 21.60 -5.00
C HIS A 103 -41.06 22.48 -3.81
N ASP A 104 -40.59 21.87 -2.72
CA ASP A 104 -40.29 22.59 -1.48
C ASP A 104 -39.13 23.61 -1.72
N LEU A 105 -38.15 23.31 -2.60
CA LEU A 105 -37.07 24.25 -2.99
C LEU A 105 -37.61 25.45 -3.76
N THR A 106 -38.53 25.23 -4.68
CA THR A 106 -39.15 26.31 -5.47
C THR A 106 -39.86 27.29 -4.53
N THR A 107 -40.66 26.77 -3.59
CA THR A 107 -41.34 27.60 -2.58
C THR A 107 -40.36 28.38 -1.71
N PHE A 108 -39.27 27.73 -1.28
CA PHE A 108 -38.22 28.35 -0.48
C PHE A 108 -37.51 29.51 -1.21
N ILE A 109 -37.23 29.34 -2.51
CA ILE A 109 -36.54 30.37 -3.32
C ILE A 109 -37.49 31.51 -3.72
N GLU A 110 -38.78 31.23 -3.91
CA GLU A 110 -39.75 32.26 -4.26
C GLU A 110 -40.13 33.15 -3.07
N ASN A 111 -40.34 32.57 -1.88
CA ASN A 111 -40.78 33.27 -0.66
C ASN A 111 -39.89 32.92 0.56
N PRO A 112 -38.70 33.52 0.69
CA PRO A 112 -37.76 33.22 1.78
C PRO A 112 -38.25 33.64 3.19
N ASP A 113 -39.20 34.59 3.28
CA ASP A 113 -39.70 35.16 4.55
C ASP A 113 -40.91 34.43 5.15
N ASP A 114 -41.55 33.50 4.44
CA ASP A 114 -42.83 32.87 4.85
C ASP A 114 -42.67 31.55 5.66
N LEU A 115 -41.45 31.18 6.06
CA LEU A 115 -41.18 29.86 6.66
C LEU A 115 -41.04 29.83 8.18
N GLU A 116 -41.44 30.90 8.88
CA GLU A 116 -41.58 30.87 10.34
C GLU A 116 -42.94 30.36 10.84
N GLU A 117 -43.92 30.07 9.98
CA GLU A 117 -45.21 29.54 10.43
C GLU A 117 -45.64 28.28 9.65
N HIS A 118 -46.17 27.31 10.42
CA HIS A 118 -46.85 26.06 10.02
C HIS A 118 -46.02 24.76 10.07
N SER A 119 -45.85 24.30 11.32
CA SER A 119 -45.93 22.89 11.67
C SER A 119 -47.32 22.31 11.35
N ASP A 120 -47.33 21.05 10.89
CA ASP A 120 -48.44 20.09 10.84
C ASP A 120 -49.37 20.12 9.62
N ASP A 121 -49.29 19.09 8.76
CA ASP A 121 -50.39 18.16 8.44
C ASP A 121 -49.95 17.14 7.36
N GLY A 122 -50.44 15.90 7.47
CA GLY A 122 -50.21 14.79 6.54
C GLY A 122 -51.22 14.77 5.38
N GLY A 123 -50.85 14.13 4.27
CA GLY A 123 -51.77 13.94 3.14
C GLY A 123 -51.14 13.28 1.92
N GLU A 124 -51.89 12.36 1.32
CA GLU A 124 -51.50 11.31 0.36
C GLU A 124 -51.39 11.75 -1.12
N ALA A 125 -50.61 10.96 -1.88
CA ALA A 125 -50.82 10.42 -3.23
C ALA A 125 -50.84 11.26 -4.53
N ASP A 126 -50.22 10.62 -5.53
CA ASP A 126 -50.61 10.43 -6.95
C ASP A 126 -49.92 11.20 -8.10
N HIS A 127 -49.25 10.39 -8.96
CA HIS A 127 -49.33 10.27 -10.44
C HIS A 127 -49.51 11.56 -11.29
N SER A 128 -48.87 11.81 -12.44
CA SER A 128 -48.29 11.00 -13.54
C SER A 128 -47.76 12.01 -14.60
N SER A 129 -46.61 11.77 -15.26
CA SER A 129 -46.48 11.36 -16.69
C SER A 129 -46.12 12.48 -17.68
N GLN A 130 -45.04 12.21 -18.44
CA GLN A 130 -44.88 12.40 -19.91
C GLN A 130 -44.92 13.83 -20.46
N SER A 131 -44.10 14.27 -21.41
CA SER A 131 -43.23 13.61 -22.39
C SER A 131 -42.62 14.72 -23.29
N ASP A 132 -41.44 14.47 -23.87
CA ASP A 132 -40.98 14.91 -25.21
C ASP A 132 -40.85 16.44 -25.47
N ALA A 133 -39.93 17.00 -26.25
CA ALA A 133 -38.97 16.54 -27.25
C ALA A 133 -38.26 17.80 -27.81
N TRP A 134 -36.93 17.80 -27.75
CA TRP A 134 -35.97 18.17 -28.81
C TRP A 134 -35.88 19.58 -29.44
N ASP A 135 -34.61 19.91 -29.74
CA ASP A 135 -34.05 20.91 -30.69
C ASP A 135 -33.83 22.32 -30.12
N GLU A 136 -32.68 22.99 -30.29
CA GLU A 136 -31.44 22.78 -31.05
C GLU A 136 -30.43 23.85 -30.55
N ASP A 137 -29.15 23.47 -30.51
CA ASP A 137 -27.93 24.25 -30.75
C ASP A 137 -27.74 25.69 -30.21
N ASP A 138 -26.69 25.89 -29.41
CA ASP A 138 -25.60 26.83 -29.77
C ASP A 138 -24.36 26.57 -28.88
N ASP A 139 -23.23 26.34 -29.54
CA ASP A 139 -21.87 26.21 -29.00
C ASP A 139 -21.40 27.52 -28.35
N GLU A 140 -20.60 27.44 -27.28
CA GLU A 140 -19.39 28.29 -27.07
C GLU A 140 -18.65 27.91 -25.77
N ASP A 141 -17.50 27.25 -25.96
CA ASP A 141 -16.24 27.25 -25.19
C ASP A 141 -16.25 27.13 -23.64
N TYR A 142 -15.90 25.92 -23.17
CA TYR A 142 -15.50 25.64 -21.78
C TYR A 142 -13.97 25.72 -21.64
N GLU A 143 -13.49 26.54 -20.70
CA GLU A 143 -12.17 26.39 -20.12
C GLU A 143 -12.24 25.30 -19.04
N ASP A 144 -11.37 24.31 -19.15
CA ASP A 144 -11.29 23.10 -18.32
C ASP A 144 -10.85 23.40 -16.88
N GLU A 145 -11.71 23.09 -15.90
CA GLU A 145 -11.34 22.86 -14.49
C GLU A 145 -11.76 21.42 -14.14
N ASP A 146 -10.86 20.44 -14.34
CA ASP A 146 -10.97 19.08 -13.80
C ASP A 146 -9.78 18.86 -12.84
N ASP A 147 -10.02 19.07 -11.54
CA ASP A 147 -9.04 19.00 -10.45
C ASP A 147 -9.42 17.86 -9.48
N ASP A 148 -9.09 16.61 -9.83
CA ASP A 148 -9.36 15.43 -8.97
C ASP A 148 -8.09 14.99 -8.20
N ALA A 149 -7.84 15.65 -7.08
CA ALA A 149 -6.80 15.28 -6.11
C ALA A 149 -7.32 14.35 -5.00
N PHE A 150 -6.61 13.24 -4.80
CA PHE A 150 -6.85 12.18 -3.81
C PHE A 150 -6.70 12.70 -2.36
N GLY A 151 -7.81 13.02 -1.70
CA GLY A 151 -7.88 13.32 -0.27
C GLY A 151 -9.17 12.77 0.34
N LEU A 152 -9.11 12.26 1.57
CA LEU A 152 -10.30 11.84 2.33
C LEU A 152 -11.24 13.04 2.53
N SER A 153 -12.34 13.05 1.78
CA SER A 153 -13.62 13.64 2.17
C SER A 153 -14.68 12.54 2.11
N ALA A 154 -14.56 11.54 2.97
CA ALA A 154 -15.71 10.69 3.29
C ALA A 154 -16.58 11.44 4.31
N GLY A 155 -17.61 12.14 3.80
CA GLY A 155 -18.85 12.48 4.52
C GLY A 155 -18.73 13.10 5.92
N LEU A 156 -18.32 14.37 5.99
CA LEU A 156 -18.86 15.29 7.00
C LEU A 156 -20.05 16.03 6.35
N PRO A 157 -21.16 16.29 7.06
CA PRO A 157 -22.10 17.32 6.62
C PRO A 157 -21.31 18.63 6.45
N SER A 158 -21.45 19.31 5.31
CA SER A 158 -20.91 20.66 5.13
C SER A 158 -21.67 21.62 6.06
N THR A 159 -21.25 21.64 7.32
CA THR A 159 -21.40 22.71 8.29
C THR A 159 -20.05 22.85 8.97
N ARG A 160 -19.03 23.12 8.17
CA ARG A 160 -18.01 24.06 8.60
C ARG A 160 -18.32 25.32 7.82
N GLN A 161 -18.78 26.36 8.53
CA GLN A 161 -18.32 27.70 8.19
C GLN A 161 -16.86 27.54 7.77
N GLU A 162 -16.50 28.05 6.59
CA GLU A 162 -15.15 28.56 6.40
C GLU A 162 -14.93 29.57 7.52
N LEU A 163 -14.55 29.06 8.70
CA LEU A 163 -13.79 29.81 9.65
C LEU A 163 -12.57 30.16 8.83
N GLU A 164 -12.47 31.44 8.44
CA GLU A 164 -11.25 32.05 7.93
C GLU A 164 -10.10 31.33 8.62
N ILE A 165 -9.25 30.62 7.85
CA ILE A 165 -8.06 30.02 8.42
C ILE A 165 -7.22 31.20 8.88
N ILE A 166 -7.39 31.61 10.14
CA ILE A 166 -6.54 32.60 10.78
C ILE A 166 -5.20 31.89 10.88
N ILE A 167 -4.35 32.11 9.88
CA ILE A 167 -2.95 31.72 9.93
C ILE A 167 -2.36 32.56 11.06
N PRO A 168 -2.03 31.96 12.22
CA PRO A 168 -1.50 32.75 13.32
C PRO A 168 -0.15 33.29 12.87
N GLN A 169 0.01 34.62 12.85
CA GLN A 169 1.34 35.22 12.75
C GLN A 169 1.97 35.12 14.14
N TRP A 170 2.76 34.07 14.36
CA TRP A 170 3.51 33.94 15.60
C TRP A 170 4.61 34.99 15.60
N GLN A 171 4.70 35.76 16.69
CA GLN A 171 5.81 36.71 16.86
C GLN A 171 7.15 35.96 16.81
N ASP A 172 8.16 36.61 16.24
CA ASP A 172 9.52 36.08 16.20
C ASP A 172 10.05 35.90 17.63
N LYS A 173 10.03 34.65 18.11
CA LYS A 173 10.51 34.24 19.43
C LYS A 173 11.81 33.46 19.30
N THR A 174 12.82 34.07 18.67
CA THR A 174 14.13 33.44 18.45
C THR A 174 14.76 32.95 19.75
N GLU A 175 14.56 33.65 20.87
CA GLU A 175 15.05 33.22 22.19
C GLU A 175 14.30 31.99 22.74
N ARG A 176 12.99 31.89 22.50
CA ARG A 176 12.25 30.67 22.86
C ARG A 176 12.70 29.48 22.01
N GLN A 177 12.88 29.71 20.71
CA GLN A 177 13.44 28.70 19.81
C GLN A 177 14.83 28.25 20.28
N ARG A 178 15.71 29.18 20.66
CA ARG A 178 17.05 28.90 21.20
C ARG A 178 16.97 28.01 22.44
N HIS A 179 16.11 28.37 23.39
CA HIS A 179 15.86 27.60 24.61
C HIS A 179 15.37 26.18 24.32
N ASP A 180 14.35 26.03 23.47
CA ASP A 180 13.77 24.72 23.14
C ASP A 180 14.76 23.80 22.42
N LEU A 181 15.68 24.35 21.62
CA LEU A 181 16.76 23.61 20.97
C LEU A 181 17.88 23.23 21.94
N ALA A 182 18.22 24.09 22.91
CA ALA A 182 19.19 23.77 23.95
C ALA A 182 18.73 22.57 24.79
N LEU A 183 17.43 22.51 25.15
CA LEU A 183 16.84 21.37 25.84
C LEU A 183 16.98 20.06 25.05
N ALA A 184 16.86 20.11 23.72
CA ALA A 184 17.05 18.91 22.90
C ALA A 184 18.51 18.41 22.93
N ILE A 185 19.47 19.33 22.94
CA ILE A 185 20.89 19.01 23.05
C ILE A 185 21.22 18.38 24.41
N ASP A 186 20.67 18.93 25.49
CA ASP A 186 20.82 18.39 26.84
C ASP A 186 20.22 16.99 26.96
N ALA A 187 19.14 16.71 26.22
CA ALA A 187 18.55 15.38 26.12
C ALA A 187 19.37 14.39 25.25
N GLY A 188 20.50 14.81 24.67
CA GLY A 188 21.38 13.96 23.87
C GLY A 188 21.06 13.92 22.37
N ILE A 189 20.23 14.82 21.87
CA ILE A 189 19.88 14.97 20.45
C ILE A 189 20.81 16.00 19.79
N SER A 190 21.34 15.68 18.61
CA SER A 190 22.11 16.65 17.82
C SER A 190 21.17 17.59 17.09
N VAL A 191 21.50 18.88 17.08
CA VAL A 191 20.69 19.91 16.42
C VAL A 191 21.53 20.64 15.39
N ALA A 192 20.96 20.83 14.20
CA ALA A 192 21.52 21.64 13.14
C ALA A 192 20.42 22.51 12.52
N VAL A 193 20.81 23.63 11.92
CA VAL A 193 19.89 24.52 11.21
C VAL A 193 20.32 24.71 9.77
N VAL A 194 19.35 24.70 8.87
CA VAL A 194 19.59 24.73 7.43
C VAL A 194 18.76 25.83 6.78
N GLY A 195 19.41 26.65 5.96
CA GLY A 195 18.80 27.84 5.36
C GLY A 195 18.78 29.04 6.31
N ASP A 196 18.66 30.23 5.74
CA ASP A 196 18.56 31.48 6.50
C ASP A 196 17.12 32.00 6.47
N ARG A 197 16.66 32.51 7.60
CA ARG A 197 15.33 33.10 7.73
C ARG A 197 15.31 34.23 8.75
N PRO A 198 14.99 35.47 8.34
CA PRO A 198 14.86 36.57 9.27
C PRO A 198 13.85 36.24 10.39
N GLY A 199 14.22 36.54 11.64
CA GLY A 199 13.35 36.31 12.81
C GLY A 199 13.43 34.91 13.44
N GLN A 200 14.14 33.96 12.81
CA GLN A 200 14.35 32.60 13.32
C GLN A 200 15.83 32.23 13.32
N LEU A 201 16.21 31.19 14.07
CA LEU A 201 17.58 30.64 14.04
C LEU A 201 17.94 30.03 12.68
N GLY A 202 16.94 29.76 11.83
CA GLY A 202 17.05 29.48 10.40
C GLY A 202 15.76 28.86 9.84
N GLU A 203 15.78 28.46 8.57
CA GLU A 203 14.56 28.05 7.85
C GLU A 203 14.05 26.65 8.26
N ILE A 204 14.97 25.70 8.38
CA ILE A 204 14.68 24.30 8.69
C ILE A 204 15.53 23.87 9.88
N ILE A 205 14.90 23.31 10.90
CA ILE A 205 15.56 22.69 12.04
C ILE A 205 15.72 21.20 11.74
N ALA A 206 16.94 20.69 11.82
CA ALA A 206 17.26 19.27 11.71
C ALA A 206 17.67 18.72 13.08
N MET A 207 16.89 17.77 13.60
CA MET A 207 17.19 17.07 14.85
C MET A 207 17.60 15.64 14.53
N SER A 208 18.71 15.16 15.07
CA SER A 208 19.23 13.84 14.72
C SER A 208 19.77 13.03 15.90
N ILE A 209 19.64 11.70 15.80
CA ILE A 209 20.22 10.74 16.73
C ILE A 209 20.83 9.57 15.97
N ASN A 210 22.02 9.14 16.39
CA ASN A 210 22.69 8.01 15.77
C ASN A 210 21.93 6.71 16.05
N ILE A 211 21.72 5.88 15.02
CA ILE A 211 20.90 4.66 15.13
C ILE A 211 21.48 3.66 16.14
N SER A 212 22.80 3.58 16.30
CA SER A 212 23.43 2.71 17.30
C SER A 212 22.96 2.96 18.74
N ARG A 213 22.46 4.17 19.05
CA ARG A 213 21.93 4.52 20.38
C ARG A 213 20.50 4.03 20.63
N LEU A 214 19.82 3.51 19.61
CA LEU A 214 18.43 3.09 19.70
C LEU A 214 18.27 1.63 20.14
N GLY A 215 19.36 0.87 20.25
CA GLY A 215 19.32 -0.54 20.66
C GLY A 215 18.54 -1.45 19.71
N LEU A 216 18.49 -1.10 18.42
CA LEU A 216 17.85 -1.92 17.40
C LEU A 216 18.71 -3.18 17.13
N SER A 217 18.06 -4.33 16.95
CA SER A 217 18.76 -5.55 16.54
C SER A 217 19.26 -5.45 15.10
N ASP A 218 20.34 -6.15 14.77
CA ASP A 218 20.91 -6.19 13.41
C ASP A 218 19.89 -6.56 12.32
N ASP A 219 18.93 -7.47 12.60
CA ASP A 219 17.90 -7.82 11.62
C ASP A 219 17.03 -6.61 11.27
N ILE A 220 16.63 -5.82 12.26
CA ILE A 220 15.81 -4.62 12.10
C ILE A 220 16.55 -3.58 11.26
N HIS A 221 17.87 -3.43 11.46
CA HIS A 221 18.68 -2.54 10.62
C HIS A 221 18.55 -2.89 9.14
N SER A 222 18.72 -4.16 8.79
CA SER A 222 18.59 -4.60 7.39
C SER A 222 17.16 -4.47 6.86
N ILE A 223 16.15 -4.93 7.62
CA ILE A 223 14.75 -4.87 7.21
C ILE A 223 14.27 -3.44 6.98
N TRP A 224 14.70 -2.49 7.83
CA TRP A 224 14.32 -1.09 7.74
C TRP A 224 15.24 -0.27 6.82
N GLY A 225 16.21 -0.91 6.15
CA GLY A 225 17.15 -0.21 5.27
C GLY A 225 17.99 0.82 6.02
N LEU A 226 18.32 0.56 7.28
CA LEU A 226 19.09 1.43 8.17
C LEU A 226 20.52 0.91 8.34
N ARG A 227 21.51 1.80 8.29
CA ARG A 227 22.90 1.47 8.66
C ARG A 227 23.16 1.94 10.08
N SER A 228 23.93 1.20 10.88
CA SER A 228 24.21 1.60 12.27
C SER A 228 24.97 2.95 12.37
N SER A 229 25.65 3.36 11.30
CA SER A 229 26.29 4.68 11.17
C SER A 229 25.33 5.82 10.83
N ASP A 230 24.17 5.52 10.23
CA ASP A 230 23.20 6.55 9.86
C ASP A 230 22.60 7.21 11.12
N HIS A 231 22.03 8.39 10.92
CA HIS A 231 21.26 9.12 11.92
C HIS A 231 19.78 9.11 11.54
N ILE A 232 18.90 8.79 12.49
CA ILE A 232 17.47 9.13 12.34
C ILE A 232 17.35 10.64 12.48
N MET A 233 16.62 11.26 11.56
CA MET A 233 16.51 12.70 11.44
C MET A 233 15.06 13.15 11.35
N LEU A 234 14.71 14.16 12.14
CA LEU A 234 13.44 14.89 12.06
C LEU A 234 13.71 16.29 11.52
N LEU A 235 13.14 16.60 10.36
CA LEU A 235 13.13 17.95 9.79
C LEU A 235 11.87 18.67 10.25
N LEU A 236 12.02 19.89 10.75
CA LEU A 236 10.95 20.75 11.21
C LEU A 236 11.03 22.11 10.51
N GLN A 237 9.92 22.57 9.95
CA GLN A 237 9.80 23.90 9.38
C GLN A 237 8.56 24.58 9.96
N PHE A 238 8.71 25.83 10.40
CA PHE A 238 7.62 26.65 10.90
C PHE A 238 7.44 27.91 10.03
N PRO A 239 6.68 27.82 8.91
CA PRO A 239 6.55 28.90 7.94
C PRO A 239 6.05 30.23 8.50
N VAL A 240 5.35 30.24 9.65
CA VAL A 240 4.62 31.41 10.17
C VAL A 240 5.19 31.98 11.48
N GLY A 241 6.45 31.66 11.81
CA GLY A 241 7.09 32.04 13.08
C GLY A 241 7.36 30.81 13.95
N TYR A 242 7.92 30.96 15.15
CA TYR A 242 8.06 29.85 16.11
C TYR A 242 6.98 29.96 17.21
N PRO A 243 6.17 28.92 17.47
CA PRO A 243 5.01 29.00 18.36
C PRO A 243 5.37 29.02 19.85
N SER A 244 4.49 29.58 20.69
CA SER A 244 4.46 29.21 22.11
C SER A 244 3.76 27.86 22.32
N LEU A 245 3.90 27.28 23.52
CA LEU A 245 3.15 26.07 23.87
C LEU A 245 1.63 26.31 23.77
N ALA A 246 1.13 27.43 24.28
CA ALA A 246 -0.30 27.75 24.20
C ALA A 246 -0.79 27.88 22.75
N ASP A 247 -0.04 28.57 21.89
CA ASP A 247 -0.38 28.72 20.46
C ASP A 247 -0.36 27.38 19.74
N PHE A 248 0.66 26.56 20.00
CA PHE A 248 0.79 25.23 19.40
C PHE A 248 -0.35 24.30 19.83
N LEU A 249 -0.68 24.32 21.12
CA LEU A 249 -1.81 23.55 21.66
C LEU A 249 -3.15 24.08 21.18
N ALA A 250 -3.28 25.30 20.65
CA ALA A 250 -4.56 25.81 20.12
C ALA A 250 -4.85 25.34 18.69
N LEU A 251 -3.85 24.77 17.99
CA LEU A 251 -3.98 24.34 16.61
C LEU A 251 -5.04 23.25 16.43
N GLN A 252 -5.83 23.37 15.37
CA GLN A 252 -6.78 22.33 14.99
C GLN A 252 -6.07 21.21 14.22
N SER A 253 -6.63 20.01 14.25
CA SER A 253 -6.11 18.91 13.44
C SER A 253 -6.13 19.29 11.95
N HIS A 254 -5.09 18.90 11.21
CA HIS A 254 -4.89 19.21 9.77
C HIS A 254 -4.59 20.69 9.44
N GLN A 255 -4.31 21.54 10.42
CA GLN A 255 -3.93 22.92 10.16
C GLN A 255 -2.47 23.01 9.64
N ALA A 256 -2.28 23.47 8.40
CA ALA A 256 -0.98 23.48 7.70
C ALA A 256 -0.02 24.63 8.11
N VAL A 257 0.19 24.82 9.42
CA VAL A 257 1.03 25.91 9.98
C VAL A 257 2.48 25.52 10.28
N TYR A 258 2.79 24.22 10.33
CA TYR A 258 4.14 23.69 10.43
C TYR A 258 4.27 22.46 9.53
N ARG A 259 5.52 22.07 9.23
CA ARG A 259 5.83 20.87 8.45
C ARG A 259 6.88 20.04 9.14
N VAL A 260 6.65 18.73 9.12
CA VAL A 260 7.57 17.74 9.69
C VAL A 260 7.85 16.65 8.68
N ARG A 261 9.11 16.19 8.64
CA ARG A 261 9.49 15.01 7.87
C ARG A 261 10.45 14.12 8.65
N LEU A 262 10.09 12.85 8.80
CA LEU A 262 10.95 11.83 9.39
C LEU A 262 11.78 11.13 8.29
N GLY A 263 13.07 10.98 8.53
CA GLY A 263 13.99 10.38 7.57
C GLY A 263 15.28 9.89 8.22
N LYS A 264 16.27 9.63 7.38
CA LYS A 264 17.64 9.33 7.78
C LYS A 264 18.65 10.15 6.97
N CYS A 265 19.83 10.34 7.54
CA CYS A 265 20.98 10.97 6.90
C CYS A 265 22.26 10.33 7.44
N ALA A 266 23.32 10.23 6.64
CA ALA A 266 24.59 9.72 7.16
C ALA A 266 25.23 10.74 8.13
N SER A 267 25.10 12.04 7.82
CA SER A 267 25.53 13.17 8.64
C SER A 267 24.49 13.59 9.69
N THR A 268 24.94 14.33 10.71
CA THR A 268 24.06 14.98 11.70
C THR A 268 23.30 16.18 11.14
N LYS A 269 23.72 16.68 9.97
CA LYS A 269 23.13 17.81 9.24
C LYS A 269 22.95 17.45 7.76
N PRO A 270 21.75 17.60 7.18
CA PRO A 270 21.55 17.38 5.76
C PRO A 270 21.93 18.63 4.94
N SER A 271 22.14 18.44 3.64
CA SER A 271 22.26 19.57 2.71
C SER A 271 20.93 20.34 2.58
N PHE A 272 21.02 21.66 2.36
CA PHE A 272 19.85 22.53 2.26
C PHE A 272 18.90 22.15 1.13
N SER A 273 19.45 21.84 -0.05
CA SER A 273 18.67 21.40 -1.20
C SER A 273 17.90 20.12 -0.91
N SER A 274 18.53 19.14 -0.25
CA SER A 274 17.91 17.88 0.11
C SER A 274 16.83 18.05 1.19
N ALA A 275 17.08 18.85 2.23
CA ALA A 275 16.11 19.14 3.29
C ALA A 275 14.88 19.87 2.75
N ARG A 276 15.08 20.89 1.91
CA ARG A 276 14.00 21.64 1.27
C ARG A 276 13.18 20.76 0.33
N SER A 277 13.84 19.95 -0.49
CA SER A 277 13.17 19.00 -1.38
C SER A 277 12.31 17.99 -0.60
N ALA A 278 12.79 17.50 0.54
CA ALA A 278 12.06 16.54 1.37
C ALA A 278 10.80 17.15 2.02
N LEU A 279 10.84 18.43 2.40
CA LEU A 279 9.69 19.17 2.96
C LEU A 279 8.77 19.71 1.87
N SER A 280 9.28 19.98 0.67
CA SER A 280 8.51 20.46 -0.47
C SER A 280 7.82 19.33 -1.22
N ALA A 281 8.36 18.11 -1.20
CA ALA A 281 7.66 16.90 -1.65
C ALA A 281 6.39 16.60 -0.83
N SER A 282 6.19 17.29 0.30
CA SER A 282 4.92 17.30 1.04
C SER A 282 3.92 18.35 0.54
N ARG A 283 4.30 19.21 -0.43
CA ARG A 283 3.52 20.34 -0.97
C ARG A 283 3.48 20.40 -2.50
N TYR A 284 3.96 19.39 -3.22
CA TYR A 284 3.87 19.36 -4.68
C TYR A 284 3.01 18.18 -5.13
N ASP A 285 1.74 18.48 -5.36
CA ASP A 285 1.05 17.92 -6.53
C ASP A 285 0.76 18.97 -7.63
N TYR A 286 0.87 20.31 -7.46
CA TYR A 286 0.39 21.21 -8.55
C TYR A 286 1.14 22.50 -8.97
N GLU A 287 2.21 23.00 -8.32
CA GLU A 287 2.72 24.36 -8.69
C GLU A 287 4.16 24.47 -9.25
N ALA A 288 4.93 23.38 -9.38
CA ALA A 288 6.33 23.50 -9.87
C ALA A 288 6.51 23.44 -11.40
N GLU A 289 5.45 23.20 -12.18
CA GLU A 289 5.61 22.91 -13.63
C GLU A 289 5.16 24.04 -14.58
N MET A 290 4.84 25.25 -14.07
CA MET A 290 4.43 26.37 -14.93
C MET A 290 5.47 27.48 -15.18
N ASP A 291 6.73 27.34 -14.74
CA ASP A 291 7.73 28.42 -14.96
C ASP A 291 9.10 27.99 -15.52
N ASP A 292 9.26 26.76 -16.02
CA ASP A 292 10.52 26.30 -16.64
C ASP A 292 10.44 26.06 -18.17
N THR A 293 9.49 26.72 -18.85
CA THR A 293 9.50 26.90 -20.30
C THR A 293 10.27 28.14 -20.72
N HIS A 294 11.56 28.20 -20.39
CA HIS A 294 12.50 29.08 -21.09
C HIS A 294 13.66 28.27 -21.67
N GLN A 295 13.51 27.93 -22.95
CA GLN A 295 14.56 27.65 -23.95
C GLN A 295 15.83 26.95 -23.44
N VAL A 296 15.84 25.62 -23.59
CA VAL A 296 17.08 24.85 -23.72
C VAL A 296 17.80 25.31 -25.01
N LEU A 297 18.71 26.25 -24.86
CA LEU A 297 19.82 26.43 -25.79
C LEU A 297 21.03 25.72 -25.21
N GLY A 298 21.57 24.77 -25.98
CA GLY A 298 22.70 23.93 -25.61
C GLY A 298 23.92 24.76 -25.18
N GLY A 299 24.21 24.72 -23.88
CA GLY A 299 25.47 25.11 -23.29
C GLY A 299 25.95 23.95 -22.42
N GLU A 300 27.20 23.55 -22.60
CA GLU A 300 27.87 22.51 -21.82
C GLU A 300 27.65 22.74 -20.32
N VAL A 301 27.00 21.79 -19.66
CA VAL A 301 26.97 21.73 -18.19
C VAL A 301 28.38 21.40 -17.74
N GLN A 302 29.11 22.40 -17.23
CA GLN A 302 30.29 22.14 -16.42
C GLN A 302 29.85 21.31 -15.21
N ALA A 303 30.48 20.15 -15.06
CA ALA A 303 30.30 19.30 -13.89
C ALA A 303 30.54 20.13 -12.61
N PRO A 304 29.71 19.97 -11.57
CA PRO A 304 29.99 20.59 -10.29
C PRO A 304 31.35 20.08 -9.80
N ASP A 305 32.18 21.01 -9.34
CA ASP A 305 33.53 20.76 -8.86
C ASP A 305 33.58 19.54 -7.95
N ALA A 306 34.61 18.71 -8.17
CA ALA A 306 34.91 17.51 -7.43
C ALA A 306 35.24 17.83 -5.97
N ASP A 307 34.22 18.01 -5.14
CA ASP A 307 34.31 17.91 -3.69
C ASP A 307 33.66 16.58 -3.29
N ASN A 308 34.49 15.59 -2.94
CA ASN A 308 34.14 14.20 -2.62
C ASN A 308 33.28 14.04 -1.33
N ARG A 309 32.47 15.04 -0.94
CA ARG A 309 31.62 15.03 0.27
C ARG A 309 30.11 14.99 0.01
N VAL A 310 29.66 15.07 -1.25
CA VAL A 310 28.26 15.36 -1.59
C VAL A 310 27.28 14.19 -1.37
N GLU A 311 27.74 12.93 -1.30
CA GLU A 311 26.82 11.78 -1.09
C GLU A 311 26.34 11.61 0.37
N ASP A 312 27.13 12.01 1.37
CA ASP A 312 26.86 11.70 2.79
C ASP A 312 25.85 12.65 3.47
N ASP A 313 25.59 13.84 2.90
CA ASP A 313 24.66 14.85 3.46
C ASP A 313 23.24 14.78 2.85
N LYS A 314 22.90 13.65 2.22
CA LYS A 314 21.58 13.47 1.58
C LYS A 314 20.54 12.97 2.59
N PHE A 315 19.45 13.72 2.74
CA PHE A 315 18.28 13.29 3.49
C PHE A 315 17.48 12.26 2.68
N THR A 316 17.20 11.11 3.29
CA THR A 316 16.38 10.05 2.71
C THR A 316 15.15 9.83 3.58
N PRO A 317 13.92 10.02 3.06
CA PRO A 317 12.71 9.74 3.82
C PRO A 317 12.63 8.28 4.27
N LEU A 318 12.09 8.05 5.46
CA LEU A 318 11.81 6.70 5.95
C LEU A 318 10.44 6.25 5.47
N HIS A 319 10.37 5.77 4.22
CA HIS A 319 9.12 5.41 3.54
C HIS A 319 8.25 4.42 4.32
N LEU A 320 8.88 3.47 5.03
CA LEU A 320 8.20 2.50 5.90
C LEU A 320 7.41 3.15 7.04
N PHE A 321 7.83 4.34 7.50
CA PHE A 321 7.30 5.05 8.66
C PHE A 321 6.60 6.36 8.28
N ASN A 322 6.15 6.50 7.03
CA ASN A 322 5.44 7.69 6.56
C ASN A 322 4.19 8.00 7.39
N SER A 323 3.49 6.99 7.92
CA SER A 323 2.33 7.21 8.77
C SER A 323 2.67 7.96 10.07
N ILE A 324 3.89 7.80 10.61
CA ILE A 324 4.35 8.62 11.75
C ILE A 324 4.51 10.08 11.32
N THR A 325 5.04 10.33 10.12
CA THR A 325 5.11 11.69 9.56
C THR A 325 3.72 12.29 9.38
N THR A 326 2.76 11.52 8.87
CA THR A 326 1.36 11.95 8.73
C THR A 326 0.75 12.32 10.09
N LEU A 327 0.90 11.44 11.09
CA LEU A 327 0.43 11.67 12.46
C LEU A 327 1.03 12.95 13.08
N LEU A 328 2.33 13.20 12.86
CA LEU A 328 3.02 14.38 13.34
C LEU A 328 2.48 15.68 12.73
N ASN A 329 2.12 15.66 11.44
CA ASN A 329 1.60 16.83 10.75
C ASN A 329 0.10 17.05 11.00
N GLN A 330 -0.69 15.99 11.20
CA GLN A 330 -2.15 16.08 11.24
C GLN A 330 -2.73 16.11 12.65
N GLU A 331 -2.21 15.33 13.60
CA GLU A 331 -2.88 15.10 14.90
C GLU A 331 -2.02 15.44 16.13
N PHE A 332 -0.69 15.57 15.99
CA PHE A 332 0.20 15.76 17.14
C PHE A 332 -0.18 16.91 18.10
N PRO A 333 -0.63 18.10 17.66
CA PRO A 333 -1.03 19.17 18.56
C PRO A 333 -2.26 18.78 19.39
N ALA A 334 -3.26 18.16 18.77
CA ALA A 334 -4.46 17.67 19.44
C ALA A 334 -4.15 16.51 20.40
N LEU A 335 -3.23 15.63 20.01
CA LEU A 335 -2.75 14.52 20.84
C LEU A 335 -2.02 15.03 22.09
N LEU A 336 -1.10 16.00 21.92
CA LEU A 336 -0.37 16.63 23.00
C LEU A 336 -1.32 17.39 23.95
N ARG A 337 -2.31 18.11 23.41
CA ARG A 337 -3.34 18.79 24.20
C ARG A 337 -4.11 17.80 25.07
N THR A 338 -4.69 16.77 24.45
CA THR A 338 -5.48 15.74 25.13
C THR A 338 -4.68 15.04 26.22
N ARG A 339 -3.40 14.78 25.96
CA ARG A 339 -2.48 14.17 26.92
C ARG A 339 -2.24 15.10 28.13
N ARG A 340 -1.95 16.38 27.91
CA ARG A 340 -1.65 17.36 28.97
C ARG A 340 -2.86 17.71 29.82
N GLU A 341 -4.05 17.82 29.21
CA GLU A 341 -5.31 18.12 29.93
C GLU A 341 -5.67 17.06 30.98
N HIS A 342 -5.33 15.79 30.70
CA HIS A 342 -5.79 14.65 31.50
C HIS A 342 -4.66 13.82 32.12
N GLY A 343 -3.38 14.15 31.89
CA GLY A 343 -2.24 13.39 32.43
C GLY A 343 -2.14 11.94 31.89
N LEU A 344 -2.53 11.72 30.64
CA LEU A 344 -2.66 10.38 30.04
C LEU A 344 -1.33 9.83 29.49
N SER A 345 -1.23 8.51 29.23
CA SER A 345 -0.21 7.95 28.31
C SER A 345 -0.48 8.38 26.87
N TRP A 346 0.51 8.22 25.99
CA TRP A 346 0.34 8.50 24.57
C TRP A 346 -0.67 7.54 23.94
N ASP A 347 -0.68 6.30 24.41
CA ASP A 347 -1.64 5.27 23.99
C ASP A 347 -3.07 5.66 24.41
N SER A 348 -3.27 6.03 25.68
CA SER A 348 -4.58 6.47 26.18
C SER A 348 -5.06 7.78 25.54
N ALA A 349 -4.15 8.73 25.27
CA ALA A 349 -4.49 9.97 24.58
C ALA A 349 -4.92 9.72 23.13
N GLN A 350 -4.24 8.82 22.40
CA GLN A 350 -4.61 8.43 21.03
C GLN A 350 -5.97 7.73 21.00
N GLU A 351 -6.22 6.81 21.93
CA GLU A 351 -7.52 6.12 22.04
C GLU A 351 -8.65 7.13 22.29
N LEU A 352 -8.45 8.09 23.19
CA LEU A 352 -9.44 9.11 23.51
C LEU A 352 -9.70 10.04 22.32
N LEU A 353 -8.66 10.43 21.57
CA LEU A 353 -8.79 11.25 20.37
C LEU A 353 -9.59 10.54 19.28
N LEU A 354 -9.28 9.27 19.01
CA LEU A 354 -10.01 8.44 18.03
C LEU A 354 -11.47 8.23 18.42
N ARG A 355 -11.76 8.02 19.71
CA ARG A 355 -13.16 7.89 20.16
C ARG A 355 -13.93 9.19 20.00
N ARG A 356 -13.28 10.35 20.16
CA ARG A 356 -13.91 11.66 19.93
C ARG A 356 -14.22 11.87 18.45
N THR A 357 -13.35 11.42 17.55
CA THR A 357 -13.60 11.51 16.10
C THR A 357 -14.64 10.48 15.64
N GLU A 358 -14.58 9.23 16.10
CA GLU A 358 -15.56 8.18 15.77
C GLU A 358 -16.96 8.48 16.36
N GLY A 359 -17.03 8.95 17.61
CA GLY A 359 -18.28 9.29 18.28
C GLY A 359 -18.97 10.56 17.75
N ALA A 360 -18.27 11.38 16.96
CA ALA A 360 -18.87 12.53 16.28
C ALA A 360 -19.80 12.13 15.12
N HIS A 361 -19.68 10.89 14.62
CA HIS A 361 -20.47 10.38 13.48
C HIS A 361 -21.64 9.46 13.90
N ILE A 362 -21.66 8.92 15.12
CA ILE A 362 -22.74 8.04 15.61
C ILE A 362 -23.69 8.86 16.50
N ARG A 363 -24.85 9.26 15.97
CA ARG A 363 -25.93 9.94 16.71
C ARG A 363 -26.86 8.98 17.48
N ASP A 364 -26.33 7.88 18.00
CA ASP A 364 -27.12 6.91 18.74
C ASP A 364 -26.92 7.11 20.25
N ALA A 365 -27.96 7.64 20.92
CA ALA A 365 -27.90 8.02 22.34
C ALA A 365 -27.64 6.84 23.30
N ASN A 366 -27.73 5.60 22.80
CA ASN A 366 -27.45 4.37 23.55
C ASN A 366 -26.01 3.85 23.39
N TYR A 367 -25.19 4.41 22.49
CA TYR A 367 -23.82 3.93 22.22
C TYR A 367 -22.72 4.82 22.84
N SER A 368 -23.05 6.01 23.35
CA SER A 368 -22.06 6.91 23.95
C SER A 368 -21.99 6.72 25.47
N GLY A 369 -20.92 6.08 25.98
CA GLY A 369 -20.47 6.38 27.33
C GLY A 369 -20.24 7.89 27.48
N SER A 370 -20.53 8.46 28.65
CA SER A 370 -20.19 9.86 28.93
C SER A 370 -18.69 10.10 28.66
N VAL A 371 -18.32 11.29 28.16
CA VAL A 371 -16.92 11.71 28.02
C VAL A 371 -16.13 11.45 29.32
N ALA A 372 -16.77 11.63 30.48
CA ALA A 372 -16.19 11.34 31.79
C ALA A 372 -15.87 9.84 32.00
N GLN A 373 -16.70 8.94 31.48
CA GLN A 373 -16.47 7.49 31.55
C GLN A 373 -15.28 7.09 30.67
N HIS A 374 -15.19 7.64 29.45
CA HIS A 374 -14.05 7.37 28.57
C HIS A 374 -12.72 7.87 29.16
N ILE A 375 -12.74 9.02 29.83
CA ILE A 375 -11.56 9.54 30.55
C ILE A 375 -11.20 8.61 31.73
N ALA A 376 -12.19 8.14 32.50
CA ALA A 376 -11.95 7.22 33.61
C ALA A 376 -11.33 5.89 33.13
N ASP A 377 -11.86 5.30 32.06
CA ASP A 377 -11.32 4.07 31.46
C ASP A 377 -9.88 4.28 30.95
N ALA A 378 -9.61 5.44 30.33
CA ALA A 378 -8.29 5.80 29.82
C ALA A 378 -7.25 5.97 30.93
N LEU A 379 -7.65 6.48 32.10
CA LEU A 379 -6.81 6.60 33.29
C LEU A 379 -6.53 5.24 33.93
N GLU A 380 -7.53 4.36 34.05
CA GLU A 380 -7.35 3.01 34.60
C GLU A 380 -6.37 2.18 33.76
N LYS A 381 -6.47 2.27 32.41
CA LYS A 381 -5.51 1.62 31.51
C LYS A 381 -4.09 2.18 31.66
N ASN A 382 -3.97 3.49 31.93
CA ASN A 382 -2.70 4.16 32.07
C ASN A 382 -1.87 3.58 33.24
N GLU A 383 -2.51 3.30 34.37
CA GLU A 383 -1.88 2.67 35.55
C GLU A 383 -1.38 1.26 35.25
N ARG A 384 -2.10 0.49 34.42
CA ARG A 384 -1.70 -0.87 34.02
C ARG A 384 -0.53 -0.86 33.03
N GLN A 385 -0.42 0.17 32.20
CA GLN A 385 0.61 0.29 31.14
C GLN A 385 1.92 0.92 31.62
N GLN A 386 1.93 1.60 32.77
CA GLN A 386 3.16 2.16 33.38
C GLN A 386 4.17 1.07 33.83
N GLN A 387 3.77 -0.20 33.81
CA GLN A 387 4.69 -1.32 33.96
C GLN A 387 5.07 -1.87 32.59
N THR A 388 6.38 -1.83 32.30
CA THR A 388 7.10 -2.54 31.22
C THR A 388 7.31 -1.83 29.87
N ALA A 389 8.46 -1.18 29.74
CA ALA A 389 9.28 -1.25 28.53
C ALA A 389 10.75 -1.02 28.89
N ASN A 390 11.64 -1.95 28.53
CA ASN A 390 13.08 -1.69 28.42
C ASN A 390 13.29 -0.77 27.20
N LEU A 391 12.97 0.51 27.35
CA LEU A 391 13.33 1.54 26.37
C LEU A 391 14.76 2.01 26.66
N PRO A 392 15.54 2.37 25.63
CA PRO A 392 16.80 3.08 25.83
C PRO A 392 16.60 4.28 26.78
N HIS A 393 17.59 4.58 27.63
CA HIS A 393 17.50 5.62 28.65
C HIS A 393 17.03 6.98 28.09
N ILE A 394 17.47 7.33 26.88
CA ILE A 394 17.05 8.57 26.18
C ILE A 394 15.55 8.64 25.88
N LEU A 395 14.87 7.49 25.78
CA LEU A 395 13.43 7.40 25.52
C LEU A 395 12.60 7.14 26.78
N ALA A 396 13.25 6.90 27.92
CA ALA A 396 12.58 6.68 29.20
C ALA A 396 11.92 7.97 29.75
N GLN A 397 12.47 9.14 29.44
CA GLN A 397 11.95 10.44 29.91
C GLN A 397 10.95 11.03 28.91
N ASP A 398 9.69 11.17 29.32
CA ASP A 398 8.60 11.55 28.40
C ASP A 398 8.66 13.02 27.92
N HIS A 399 9.19 13.96 28.71
CA HIS A 399 9.23 15.43 28.49
C HIS A 399 7.88 16.12 28.14
N ALA A 400 6.86 15.37 27.73
CA ALA A 400 5.61 15.87 27.18
C ALA A 400 4.69 16.53 28.21
N LEU A 401 4.85 16.16 29.49
CA LEU A 401 4.05 16.65 30.63
C LEU A 401 4.81 17.67 31.49
N GLU A 402 6.02 18.07 31.08
CA GLU A 402 6.80 19.06 31.82
C GLU A 402 6.17 20.46 31.76
N ASP A 403 6.49 21.30 32.74
CA ASP A 403 6.05 22.69 32.79
C ASP A 403 6.56 23.49 31.58
N GLU A 404 5.84 24.55 31.19
CA GLU A 404 6.15 25.34 29.99
C GLU A 404 7.60 25.90 29.96
N ALA A 405 8.18 26.16 31.14
CA ALA A 405 9.54 26.66 31.30
C ALA A 405 10.61 25.65 30.82
N VAL A 406 10.34 24.35 30.90
CA VAL A 406 11.27 23.27 30.58
C VAL A 406 10.78 22.37 29.43
N PHE A 407 9.57 22.62 28.93
CA PHE A 407 9.02 21.91 27.77
C PHE A 407 9.65 22.39 26.45
N SER A 408 9.86 21.48 25.49
CA SER A 408 10.31 21.81 24.12
C SER A 408 9.41 21.12 23.08
N ILE A 409 8.82 21.91 22.17
CA ILE A 409 7.96 21.35 21.09
C ILE A 409 8.78 20.40 20.20
N PRO A 410 9.95 20.79 19.65
CA PRO A 410 10.78 19.92 18.81
C PRO A 410 11.23 18.64 19.52
N LEU A 411 11.64 18.74 20.79
CA LEU A 411 12.08 17.58 21.56
C LEU A 411 10.93 16.59 21.80
N SER A 412 9.75 17.08 22.18
CA SER A 412 8.56 16.25 22.36
C SER A 412 8.19 15.49 21.07
N MET A 413 8.24 16.18 19.91
CA MET A 413 8.01 15.55 18.61
C MET A 413 9.07 14.50 18.27
N MET A 414 10.35 14.79 18.50
CA MET A 414 11.45 13.86 18.24
C MET A 414 11.32 12.60 19.10
N LEU A 415 11.12 12.74 20.41
CA LEU A 415 11.01 11.60 21.32
C LEU A 415 9.74 10.77 21.05
N PHE A 416 8.62 11.42 20.75
CA PHE A 416 7.40 10.73 20.31
C PHE A 416 7.65 9.91 19.05
N SER A 417 8.32 10.51 18.05
CA SER A 417 8.66 9.85 16.79
C SER A 417 9.54 8.62 17.01
N LEU A 418 10.59 8.75 17.82
CA LEU A 418 11.51 7.66 18.14
C LEU A 418 10.82 6.52 18.89
N ARG A 419 9.96 6.82 19.87
CA ARG A 419 9.17 5.81 20.58
C ARG A 419 8.28 5.02 19.62
N ARG A 420 7.54 5.74 18.75
CA ARG A 420 6.66 5.13 17.75
C ARG A 420 7.43 4.32 16.71
N LEU A 421 8.62 4.76 16.32
CA LEU A 421 9.48 4.06 15.38
C LEU A 421 9.99 2.75 15.97
N ILE A 422 10.61 2.77 17.16
CA ILE A 422 11.19 1.56 17.78
C ILE A 422 10.11 0.55 18.16
N GLN A 423 8.92 1.03 18.50
CA GLN A 423 7.78 0.21 18.87
C GLN A 423 6.75 0.09 17.74
N SER A 424 7.14 0.34 16.48
CA SER A 424 6.20 0.36 15.35
C SER A 424 5.42 -0.95 15.21
N GLY A 425 6.05 -2.07 15.56
CA GLY A 425 5.45 -3.40 15.63
C GLY A 425 4.37 -3.59 16.71
N LYS A 426 4.09 -2.58 17.55
CA LYS A 426 3.03 -2.59 18.55
C LYS A 426 1.84 -1.71 18.16
N TYR A 427 1.96 -0.94 17.08
CA TYR A 427 0.98 0.08 16.72
C TYR A 427 0.44 -0.15 15.31
N CYS A 428 -0.86 0.09 15.14
CA CYS A 428 -1.47 0.11 13.82
C CYS A 428 -0.91 1.27 13.00
N ALA A 429 -0.53 1.01 11.75
CA ALA A 429 -0.01 2.02 10.84
C ALA A 429 -1.08 3.03 10.37
N SER A 430 -2.37 2.67 10.39
CA SER A 430 -3.48 3.55 9.99
C SER A 430 -4.04 4.35 11.17
N CYS A 431 -4.50 3.68 12.24
CA CYS A 431 -5.13 4.38 13.37
C CYS A 431 -4.19 4.71 14.52
N HIS A 432 -2.93 4.25 14.50
CA HIS A 432 -1.94 4.50 15.55
C HIS A 432 -2.31 4.00 16.96
N GLN A 433 -3.39 3.21 17.10
CA GLN A 433 -3.69 2.50 18.35
C GLN A 433 -2.72 1.35 18.57
N ARG A 434 -2.46 1.08 19.86
CA ARG A 434 -1.72 -0.11 20.27
C ARG A 434 -2.55 -1.34 19.97
N VAL A 435 -1.95 -2.31 19.29
CA VAL A 435 -2.56 -3.59 19.00
C VAL A 435 -2.32 -4.53 20.21
N THR A 436 -3.27 -5.42 20.48
CA THR A 436 -3.37 -6.25 21.70
C THR A 436 -2.05 -6.90 22.13
N ASP A 437 -1.82 -6.94 23.45
CA ASP A 437 -0.60 -7.45 24.07
C ASP A 437 -0.37 -8.94 23.75
N GLY A 438 0.71 -9.23 23.04
CA GLY A 438 1.13 -10.59 22.67
C GLY A 438 1.91 -10.69 21.37
N PHE A 439 1.82 -9.67 20.51
CA PHE A 439 2.47 -9.66 19.20
C PHE A 439 3.34 -8.41 18.99
N GLN A 440 4.53 -8.60 18.42
CA GLN A 440 5.42 -7.53 17.95
C GLN A 440 5.84 -7.82 16.51
N GLY A 441 5.32 -7.03 15.57
CA GLY A 441 5.70 -7.12 14.15
C GLY A 441 7.10 -6.53 13.93
N MET A 442 7.86 -7.12 13.00
CA MET A 442 9.15 -6.53 12.59
C MET A 442 8.99 -5.34 11.62
N LYS A 443 7.80 -5.15 11.04
CA LYS A 443 7.41 -3.97 10.25
C LYS A 443 6.10 -3.39 10.80
N PRO A 444 5.82 -2.10 10.55
CA PRO A 444 4.48 -1.54 10.75
C PRO A 444 3.41 -2.39 10.03
N TYR A 445 2.26 -2.55 10.65
CA TYR A 445 1.13 -3.32 10.12
C TYR A 445 -0.19 -2.66 10.52
N VAL A 446 -1.30 -3.19 10.04
CA VAL A 446 -2.63 -2.65 10.29
C VAL A 446 -3.47 -3.61 11.09
N CYS A 447 -4.27 -3.08 12.01
CA CYS A 447 -5.18 -3.87 12.82
C CYS A 447 -6.39 -4.34 12.00
N SER A 448 -7.13 -5.32 12.52
CA SER A 448 -8.28 -5.93 11.85
C SER A 448 -9.54 -5.06 11.73
N ARG A 449 -9.47 -3.76 12.08
CA ARG A 449 -10.62 -2.84 11.92
C ARG A 449 -10.87 -2.60 10.42
N PRO A 450 -12.08 -2.82 9.88
CA PRO A 450 -12.37 -2.69 8.45
C PRO A 450 -11.89 -1.36 7.85
N LEU A 451 -12.24 -0.23 8.48
CA LEU A 451 -11.79 1.09 8.04
C LEU A 451 -10.27 1.23 7.97
N CYS A 452 -9.53 0.63 8.91
CA CYS A 452 -8.07 0.69 8.89
C CYS A 452 -7.50 -0.13 7.74
N VAL A 453 -8.07 -1.32 7.49
CA VAL A 453 -7.72 -2.19 6.38
C VAL A 453 -8.01 -1.51 5.04
N ASP A 454 -9.20 -0.93 4.90
CA ASP A 454 -9.61 -0.21 3.69
C ASP A 454 -8.74 1.04 3.46
N GLN A 455 -8.50 1.86 4.48
CA GLN A 455 -7.61 3.02 4.38
C GLN A 455 -6.17 2.64 4.01
N TYR A 456 -5.70 1.51 4.52
CA TYR A 456 -4.37 1.00 4.22
C TYR A 456 -4.25 0.60 2.75
N PHE A 457 -5.25 -0.07 2.20
CA PHE A 457 -5.20 -0.56 0.82
C PHE A 457 -5.65 0.46 -0.24
N SER A 458 -6.59 1.35 0.10
CA SER A 458 -7.26 2.25 -0.84
C SER A 458 -6.86 3.72 -0.73
N SER A 459 -6.42 4.22 0.44
CA SER A 459 -6.29 5.66 0.72
C SER A 459 -4.85 6.20 0.80
N GLY A 460 -3.86 5.47 0.29
CA GLY A 460 -2.46 5.94 0.24
C GLY A 460 -1.79 6.13 1.62
N MET A 461 -2.39 5.59 2.68
CA MET A 461 -1.87 5.61 4.06
C MET A 461 -0.96 4.42 4.40
N ALA A 462 -0.87 3.41 3.52
CA ALA A 462 0.12 2.34 3.69
C ALA A 462 1.56 2.86 3.61
N PRO A 463 2.52 2.14 4.22
CA PRO A 463 3.92 2.23 3.89
C PRO A 463 4.08 2.28 2.38
N GLY A 464 4.85 3.26 1.92
CA GLY A 464 5.16 3.33 0.50
C GLY A 464 5.91 2.06 0.08
N ILE A 465 5.42 1.40 -0.97
CA ILE A 465 6.06 0.22 -1.58
C ILE A 465 7.48 0.49 -2.06
N GLU A 466 7.87 1.76 -2.16
CA GLU A 466 9.22 2.21 -2.48
C GLU A 466 10.26 1.56 -1.56
N HIS A 467 9.94 1.37 -0.27
CA HIS A 467 10.84 0.71 0.66
C HIS A 467 11.22 -0.71 0.20
N ASP A 468 10.21 -1.50 -0.16
CA ASP A 468 10.39 -2.90 -0.54
C ASP A 468 11.03 -3.00 -1.93
N ILE A 469 10.73 -2.07 -2.85
CA ILE A 469 11.39 -2.00 -4.16
C ILE A 469 12.88 -1.66 -4.02
N ILE A 470 13.24 -0.74 -3.12
CA ILE A 470 14.64 -0.35 -2.92
C ILE A 470 15.44 -1.44 -2.20
N ASN A 471 14.88 -1.99 -1.10
CA ASN A 471 15.61 -2.84 -0.16
C ASN A 471 15.35 -4.34 -0.35
N SER A 472 14.34 -4.74 -1.13
CA SER A 472 13.99 -6.15 -1.37
C SER A 472 13.46 -6.39 -2.80
N PRO A 473 14.16 -5.91 -3.84
CA PRO A 473 13.65 -5.94 -5.22
C PRO A 473 13.35 -7.36 -5.73
N VAL A 474 14.18 -8.34 -5.35
CA VAL A 474 13.99 -9.74 -5.74
C VAL A 474 12.73 -10.34 -5.11
N VAL A 475 12.38 -9.92 -3.89
CA VAL A 475 11.12 -10.32 -3.25
C VAL A 475 9.93 -9.68 -3.96
N VAL A 476 10.03 -8.40 -4.33
CA VAL A 476 8.97 -7.72 -5.11
C VAL A 476 8.72 -8.43 -6.45
N ASP A 477 9.78 -8.81 -7.18
CA ASP A 477 9.67 -9.59 -8.42
C ASP A 477 8.93 -10.92 -8.19
N LEU A 478 9.27 -11.62 -7.10
CA LEU A 478 8.61 -12.87 -6.70
C LEU A 478 7.11 -12.66 -6.43
N LEU A 479 6.73 -11.59 -5.71
CA LEU A 479 5.33 -11.30 -5.38
C LEU A 479 4.49 -11.02 -6.63
N ILE A 480 5.03 -10.21 -7.56
CA ILE A 480 4.37 -9.92 -8.84
C ILE A 480 4.27 -11.20 -9.69
N SER A 481 5.34 -12.00 -9.74
CA SER A 481 5.37 -13.26 -10.48
C SER A 481 4.33 -14.26 -9.96
N PHE A 482 4.18 -14.40 -8.65
CA PHE A 482 3.15 -15.24 -8.06
C PHE A 482 1.74 -14.71 -8.30
N PHE A 483 1.51 -13.40 -8.18
CA PHE A 483 0.22 -12.79 -8.53
C PHE A 483 -0.14 -13.08 -9.98
N PHE A 484 0.77 -12.77 -10.91
CA PHE A 484 0.58 -13.00 -12.33
C PHE A 484 0.26 -14.46 -12.65
N SER A 485 1.01 -15.39 -12.07
CA SER A 485 0.76 -16.82 -12.21
C SER A 485 -0.60 -17.22 -11.64
N ALA A 486 -1.00 -16.66 -10.49
CA ALA A 486 -2.27 -16.96 -9.83
C ALA A 486 -3.48 -16.50 -10.64
N VAL A 487 -3.46 -15.26 -11.18
CA VAL A 487 -4.55 -14.77 -12.05
C VAL A 487 -4.58 -15.53 -13.36
N SER A 488 -3.41 -15.80 -13.97
CA SER A 488 -3.31 -16.48 -15.26
C SER A 488 -3.71 -17.95 -15.23
N THR A 489 -3.62 -18.59 -14.07
CA THR A 489 -4.04 -19.98 -13.87
C THR A 489 -5.37 -20.10 -13.14
N SER A 490 -6.07 -18.99 -12.90
CA SER A 490 -7.33 -18.93 -12.14
C SER A 490 -7.23 -19.59 -10.76
N LYS A 491 -6.06 -19.45 -10.12
CA LYS A 491 -5.73 -19.96 -8.77
C LYS A 491 -5.74 -18.86 -7.71
N ILE A 492 -5.88 -17.60 -8.11
CA ILE A 492 -6.05 -16.48 -7.18
C ILE A 492 -7.30 -16.70 -6.31
N ARG A 493 -7.18 -16.47 -5.01
CA ARG A 493 -8.29 -16.63 -4.06
C ARG A 493 -8.92 -15.30 -3.65
N GLU A 494 -8.09 -14.27 -3.55
CA GLU A 494 -8.47 -12.92 -3.18
C GLU A 494 -8.05 -11.99 -4.31
N VAL A 495 -9.00 -11.20 -4.82
CA VAL A 495 -8.75 -10.16 -5.83
C VAL A 495 -8.78 -8.79 -5.16
N PRO A 496 -8.08 -7.79 -5.71
CA PRO A 496 -8.18 -6.41 -5.22
C PRO A 496 -9.60 -5.89 -5.43
N LYS A 497 -10.38 -5.78 -4.36
CA LYS A 497 -11.73 -5.19 -4.36
C LYS A 497 -11.75 -3.85 -3.65
N GLY A 498 -12.66 -2.95 -4.04
CA GLY A 498 -12.86 -1.67 -3.34
C GLY A 498 -11.70 -0.69 -3.52
N LEU A 499 -10.86 -0.90 -4.52
CA LEU A 499 -9.73 -0.01 -4.87
C LEU A 499 -10.10 1.04 -5.95
N GLY A 500 -11.32 0.96 -6.49
CA GLY A 500 -11.72 1.75 -7.66
C GLY A 500 -10.75 1.53 -8.83
N LEU A 501 -10.34 0.27 -9.05
CA LEU A 501 -9.45 -0.08 -10.16
C LEU A 501 -10.25 -0.08 -11.45
N LEU A 502 -9.85 0.76 -12.38
CA LEU A 502 -10.33 0.70 -13.76
C LEU A 502 -9.46 -0.26 -14.56
N THR A 503 -10.05 -0.98 -15.51
CA THR A 503 -9.34 -1.91 -16.39
C THR A 503 -9.51 -1.60 -17.87
N LEU A 504 -8.51 -2.01 -18.64
CA LEU A 504 -8.40 -1.95 -20.09
C LEU A 504 -9.24 -3.03 -20.81
N TYR A 505 -9.76 -4.02 -20.08
CA TYR A 505 -10.38 -5.24 -20.65
C TYR A 505 -11.75 -5.53 -20.02
N SER A 506 -12.73 -5.87 -20.87
CA SER A 506 -13.98 -6.56 -20.53
C SER A 506 -14.22 -7.67 -21.56
N ASP A 507 -14.77 -8.82 -21.15
CA ASP A 507 -15.14 -9.93 -22.06
C ASP A 507 -16.17 -9.48 -23.13
N ASP A 508 -16.90 -8.39 -22.88
CA ASP A 508 -17.78 -7.74 -23.85
C ASP A 508 -17.02 -7.19 -25.07
N LEU A 509 -15.71 -6.93 -24.95
CA LEU A 509 -14.86 -6.42 -26.05
C LEU A 509 -14.42 -7.50 -27.06
N LEU A 510 -14.83 -8.76 -26.91
CA LEU A 510 -14.51 -9.83 -27.87
C LEU A 510 -15.76 -10.58 -28.35
N ASN A 511 -16.93 -10.19 -27.87
CA ASN A 511 -18.20 -10.73 -28.31
C ASN A 511 -18.84 -9.76 -29.30
N TYR A 512 -18.87 -10.20 -30.56
CA TYR A 512 -19.66 -9.66 -31.67
C TYR A 512 -19.10 -8.48 -32.48
N ASP A 513 -19.53 -8.55 -33.74
CA ASP A 513 -19.17 -7.86 -34.98
C ASP A 513 -19.67 -6.40 -35.03
N ASP A 514 -19.66 -5.68 -33.91
CA ASP A 514 -20.27 -4.34 -33.79
C ASP A 514 -19.22 -3.21 -33.67
N ASP A 515 -19.61 -2.05 -34.21
CA ASP A 515 -18.89 -0.77 -34.40
C ASP A 515 -18.17 -0.14 -33.17
N PHE A 516 -17.98 -0.86 -32.07
CA PHE A 516 -17.33 -0.39 -30.84
C PHE A 516 -15.82 -0.70 -30.75
N HIS A 517 -15.25 -1.45 -31.69
CA HIS A 517 -13.81 -1.61 -31.80
C HIS A 517 -13.22 -0.52 -32.68
N LEU A 518 -12.51 0.45 -32.09
CA LEU A 518 -11.73 1.45 -32.80
C LEU A 518 -10.51 0.77 -33.46
N SER A 519 -10.78 -0.03 -34.48
CA SER A 519 -9.79 -0.67 -35.33
C SER A 519 -8.96 0.44 -35.96
N ALA A 520 -7.73 0.57 -35.50
CA ALA A 520 -6.85 1.64 -35.90
C ALA A 520 -5.64 1.09 -36.64
N ILE A 521 -4.94 1.97 -37.36
CA ILE A 521 -3.68 1.65 -38.00
C ILE A 521 -2.61 2.45 -37.27
N ALA A 522 -1.73 1.73 -36.57
CA ALA A 522 -0.58 2.33 -35.91
C ALA A 522 0.63 2.39 -36.84
N TYR A 523 1.19 3.58 -36.96
CA TYR A 523 2.42 3.92 -37.65
C TYR A 523 3.49 4.20 -36.59
N PHE A 524 4.16 3.13 -36.13
CA PHE A 524 5.04 3.19 -34.96
C PHE A 524 6.31 4.04 -35.15
N LYS A 525 6.80 4.18 -36.39
CA LYS A 525 7.95 5.03 -36.71
C LYS A 525 7.57 6.50 -36.63
N GLU A 526 6.38 6.81 -37.14
CA GLU A 526 5.78 8.14 -37.20
C GLU A 526 5.11 8.54 -35.88
N ARG A 527 5.01 7.62 -34.90
CA ARG A 527 4.37 7.84 -33.61
C ARG A 527 2.92 8.31 -33.74
N ARG A 528 2.20 7.75 -34.73
CA ARG A 528 0.83 8.13 -35.06
C ARG A 528 -0.08 6.92 -35.15
N VAL A 529 -1.29 7.03 -34.62
CA VAL A 529 -2.38 6.08 -34.79
C VAL A 529 -3.47 6.75 -35.59
N GLN A 530 -3.87 6.13 -36.70
CA GLN A 530 -5.00 6.56 -37.51
C GLN A 530 -6.23 5.73 -37.17
N MET A 531 -7.33 6.39 -36.82
CA MET A 531 -8.57 5.74 -36.40
C MET A 531 -9.60 5.74 -37.53
N LYS A 532 -10.42 4.68 -37.64
CA LYS A 532 -11.46 4.59 -38.67
C LYS A 532 -12.72 5.41 -38.36
N THR A 533 -13.03 5.59 -37.08
CA THR A 533 -14.18 6.35 -36.56
C THR A 533 -13.80 7.03 -35.24
N GLY A 534 -14.22 8.29 -35.05
CA GLY A 534 -14.27 8.98 -33.74
C GLY A 534 -12.99 9.05 -32.88
N GLY A 535 -12.01 9.89 -33.26
CA GLY A 535 -10.91 10.30 -32.35
C GLY A 535 -11.33 11.28 -31.24
N THR A 536 -12.59 11.72 -31.22
CA THR A 536 -13.09 12.88 -30.46
C THR A 536 -13.28 12.68 -28.95
N GLN A 537 -13.09 11.46 -28.43
CA GLN A 537 -13.21 11.18 -26.99
C GLN A 537 -11.87 10.92 -26.29
N LEU A 538 -10.74 11.02 -27.01
CA LEU A 538 -9.40 10.84 -26.45
C LEU A 538 -8.85 12.18 -25.96
N ARG A 539 -8.18 12.19 -24.80
CA ARG A 539 -7.56 13.40 -24.24
C ARG A 539 -6.04 13.37 -24.38
N VAL A 540 -5.41 14.53 -24.58
CA VAL A 540 -3.94 14.64 -24.49
C VAL A 540 -3.50 14.27 -23.08
N GLY A 541 -2.42 13.51 -22.95
CA GLY A 541 -1.96 12.94 -21.69
C GLY A 541 -2.60 11.60 -21.30
N GLU A 542 -3.72 11.23 -21.92
CA GLU A 542 -4.38 9.94 -21.67
C GLU A 542 -3.48 8.76 -22.07
N ARG A 543 -3.52 7.68 -21.28
CA ARG A 543 -2.78 6.45 -21.58
C ARG A 543 -3.69 5.39 -22.17
N VAL A 544 -3.26 4.85 -23.31
CA VAL A 544 -3.98 3.84 -24.06
C VAL A 544 -3.10 2.64 -24.35
N PHE A 545 -3.72 1.48 -24.47
CA PHE A 545 -3.01 0.25 -24.78
C PHE A 545 -3.27 -0.15 -26.23
N LEU A 546 -2.19 -0.28 -27.02
CA LEU A 546 -2.25 -0.69 -28.42
C LEU A 546 -1.89 -2.17 -28.53
N MET A 547 -2.80 -2.96 -29.09
CA MET A 547 -2.63 -4.40 -29.25
C MET A 547 -2.68 -4.80 -30.73
N ASP A 548 -1.73 -5.62 -31.18
CA ASP A 548 -1.74 -6.14 -32.56
C ASP A 548 -3.02 -6.97 -32.85
N ALA A 549 -3.72 -6.60 -33.91
CA ALA A 549 -4.97 -7.20 -34.36
C ALA A 549 -4.81 -8.08 -35.62
N SER A 550 -3.58 -8.35 -36.07
CA SER A 550 -3.32 -9.00 -37.36
C SER A 550 -3.55 -10.52 -37.39
N TYR A 551 -3.72 -11.16 -36.22
CA TYR A 551 -3.86 -12.62 -36.05
C TYR A 551 -5.26 -13.04 -35.55
N GLU A 552 -6.35 -12.59 -36.18
CA GLU A 552 -7.66 -13.19 -35.90
C GLU A 552 -7.73 -14.60 -36.50
N THR A 553 -7.61 -15.62 -35.64
CA THR A 553 -7.89 -17.01 -36.02
C THR A 553 -9.36 -17.29 -35.75
N VAL A 554 -10.06 -17.65 -36.83
CA VAL A 554 -11.45 -18.11 -36.86
C VAL A 554 -11.65 -19.29 -35.90
N GLY A 555 -12.56 -19.16 -34.93
CA GLY A 555 -13.06 -20.31 -34.17
C GLY A 555 -13.71 -19.93 -32.85
N THR A 556 -14.86 -20.54 -32.57
CA THR A 556 -15.54 -20.55 -31.27
C THR A 556 -14.61 -21.21 -30.23
N ILE A 557 -13.96 -20.41 -29.38
CA ILE A 557 -13.07 -20.95 -28.34
C ILE A 557 -13.44 -20.36 -26.98
N LEU A 558 -13.48 -21.24 -25.97
CA LEU A 558 -13.72 -20.98 -24.55
C LEU A 558 -12.95 -19.74 -24.04
N ALA A 559 -13.55 -18.96 -23.14
CA ALA A 559 -13.00 -17.73 -22.55
C ALA A 559 -11.52 -17.85 -22.09
N TYR A 560 -11.12 -19.00 -21.56
CA TYR A 560 -9.73 -19.31 -21.15
C TYR A 560 -8.70 -19.17 -22.30
N SER A 561 -9.09 -19.47 -23.54
CA SER A 561 -8.21 -19.34 -24.70
C SER A 561 -8.05 -17.90 -25.17
N ARG A 562 -9.03 -17.01 -24.93
CA ARG A 562 -8.98 -15.60 -25.35
C ARG A 562 -8.01 -14.79 -24.47
N MET A 563 -8.03 -15.05 -23.16
CA MET A 563 -7.05 -14.53 -22.20
C MET A 563 -5.63 -14.94 -22.59
N LEU A 564 -5.41 -16.21 -22.91
CA LEU A 564 -4.14 -16.70 -23.45
C LEU A 564 -3.77 -15.93 -24.72
N THR A 565 -4.66 -15.78 -25.71
CA THR A 565 -4.39 -14.99 -26.92
C THR A 565 -4.00 -13.53 -26.62
N LEU A 566 -4.60 -12.87 -25.61
CA LEU A 566 -4.24 -11.51 -25.17
C LEU A 566 -2.86 -11.43 -24.52
N ILE A 567 -2.57 -12.38 -23.64
CA ILE A 567 -1.29 -12.46 -22.92
C ILE A 567 -0.17 -12.95 -23.85
N THR A 568 -0.50 -13.77 -24.85
CA THR A 568 0.42 -14.33 -25.84
C THR A 568 0.40 -13.59 -27.17
N ALA A 569 -0.33 -12.48 -27.31
CA ALA A 569 -0.35 -11.71 -28.55
C ALA A 569 1.06 -11.27 -28.92
N ASP A 570 1.39 -11.38 -30.22
CA ASP A 570 2.76 -11.27 -30.71
C ASP A 570 3.41 -9.91 -30.40
N SER A 571 2.63 -8.83 -30.29
CA SER A 571 3.13 -7.51 -29.89
C SER A 571 2.03 -6.60 -29.32
N ARG A 572 2.36 -5.83 -28.27
CA ARG A 572 1.47 -4.83 -27.64
C ARG A 572 2.29 -3.71 -27.00
N CYS A 573 1.70 -2.54 -26.79
CA CYS A 573 2.39 -1.42 -26.13
C CYS A 573 1.44 -0.49 -25.38
N LEU A 574 1.95 0.12 -24.31
CA LEU A 574 1.29 1.15 -23.54
C LEU A 574 1.82 2.48 -24.06
N SER A 575 0.91 3.37 -24.42
CA SER A 575 1.20 4.61 -25.11
C SER A 575 0.52 5.78 -24.41
N ARG A 576 1.20 6.92 -24.31
CA ARG A 576 0.58 8.18 -23.86
C ARG A 576 0.26 9.03 -25.07
N ILE A 577 -0.95 9.57 -25.11
CA ILE A 577 -1.40 10.45 -26.17
C ILE A 577 -0.72 11.81 -26.02
N THR A 578 -0.07 12.27 -27.08
CA THR A 578 0.66 13.56 -27.09
C THR A 578 -0.06 14.64 -27.89
N ALA A 579 -0.92 14.24 -28.84
CA ALA A 579 -1.81 15.12 -29.59
C ALA A 579 -2.97 14.31 -30.13
N VAL A 580 -4.15 14.93 -30.26
CA VAL A 580 -5.34 14.31 -30.85
C VAL A 580 -5.79 15.19 -32.03
N ASP A 581 -6.23 14.55 -33.12
CA ASP A 581 -6.86 15.22 -34.25
C ASP A 581 -8.08 14.43 -34.73
N GLY A 582 -8.82 14.98 -35.71
CA GLY A 582 -10.04 14.36 -36.21
C GLY A 582 -9.83 12.99 -36.88
N GLU A 583 -8.59 12.61 -37.20
CA GLU A 583 -8.25 11.35 -37.89
C GLU A 583 -7.57 10.33 -36.96
N GLY A 584 -7.23 10.71 -35.73
CA GLY A 584 -6.58 9.83 -34.75
C GLY A 584 -5.74 10.59 -33.72
N PHE A 585 -4.56 10.07 -33.40
CA PHE A 585 -3.70 10.67 -32.38
C PHE A 585 -2.22 10.38 -32.58
N ASN A 586 -1.39 11.27 -32.06
CA ASN A 586 0.04 11.04 -31.88
C ASN A 586 0.29 10.48 -30.48
N PHE A 587 1.35 9.69 -30.32
CA PHE A 587 1.65 9.04 -29.06
C PHE A 587 3.15 8.90 -28.79
N GLU A 588 3.51 8.85 -27.52
CA GLU A 588 4.78 8.29 -27.07
C GLU A 588 4.58 6.85 -26.60
N ILE A 589 5.58 5.98 -26.81
CA ILE A 589 5.56 4.64 -26.22
C ILE A 589 6.10 4.74 -24.80
N CYS A 590 5.26 4.41 -23.82
CA CYS A 590 5.68 4.26 -22.43
C CYS A 590 6.32 2.89 -22.19
N ALA A 591 5.75 1.83 -22.77
CA ALA A 591 6.24 0.46 -22.66
C ALA A 591 5.85 -0.39 -23.87
N PHE A 592 6.67 -1.37 -24.24
CA PHE A 592 6.45 -2.25 -25.41
C PHE A 592 6.74 -3.71 -25.03
N TRP A 593 5.87 -4.61 -25.46
CA TRP A 593 5.98 -6.05 -25.24
C TRP A 593 5.89 -6.78 -26.57
N LYS A 594 6.77 -7.77 -26.77
CA LYS A 594 6.77 -8.64 -27.94
C LYS A 594 6.91 -10.08 -27.51
N ASN A 595 6.03 -10.95 -28.01
CA ASN A 595 6.14 -12.37 -27.79
C ASN A 595 7.05 -12.94 -28.89
N THR A 596 8.27 -13.33 -28.54
CA THR A 596 9.08 -14.20 -29.39
C THR A 596 9.01 -15.60 -28.84
N SER A 597 8.84 -16.60 -29.71
CA SER A 597 8.93 -18.03 -29.39
C SER A 597 10.32 -18.45 -28.87
N SER A 598 11.29 -17.53 -28.87
CA SER A 598 12.51 -17.55 -28.08
C SER A 598 12.36 -16.62 -26.88
N MET A 599 12.73 -17.12 -25.69
CA MET A 599 12.96 -16.40 -24.40
C MET A 599 12.70 -14.89 -24.43
N PRO A 600 11.89 -14.32 -23.52
CA PRO A 600 11.69 -12.86 -23.48
C PRO A 600 13.06 -12.18 -23.37
N GLU A 601 13.49 -11.52 -24.44
CA GLU A 601 14.65 -10.63 -24.38
C GLU A 601 14.29 -9.55 -23.35
N HIS A 602 15.18 -9.30 -22.39
CA HIS A 602 15.08 -8.13 -21.52
C HIS A 602 14.72 -6.91 -22.38
N PRO A 603 13.81 -6.01 -21.93
CA PRO A 603 13.59 -4.76 -22.62
C PRO A 603 14.89 -3.95 -22.56
N LYS A 604 15.77 -4.15 -23.53
CA LYS A 604 16.83 -3.20 -23.83
C LYS A 604 16.11 -1.92 -24.20
N THR A 605 16.47 -0.82 -23.56
CA THR A 605 16.15 0.53 -24.03
C THR A 605 16.67 0.66 -25.47
N HIS A 606 15.86 0.28 -26.44
CA HIS A 606 16.16 0.44 -27.85
C HIS A 606 15.56 1.77 -28.28
N PRO A 607 16.38 2.74 -28.71
CA PRO A 607 15.90 4.00 -29.30
C PRO A 607 15.14 3.79 -30.62
N SER A 608 15.06 2.55 -31.11
CA SER A 608 14.51 2.20 -32.43
C SER A 608 13.78 0.86 -32.38
N LEU A 609 12.55 0.82 -31.85
CA LEU A 609 11.68 -0.35 -32.01
C LEU A 609 10.67 -0.06 -33.13
N SER A 610 10.95 -0.59 -34.32
CA SER A 610 9.87 -0.89 -35.27
C SER A 610 9.30 -2.24 -34.87
N PHE A 611 7.99 -2.45 -35.04
CA PHE A 611 7.44 -3.79 -35.19
C PHE A 611 8.35 -4.55 -36.16
N SER A 612 9.06 -5.58 -35.70
CA SER A 612 10.01 -6.28 -36.55
C SER A 612 9.21 -7.09 -37.55
N THR A 613 9.30 -6.75 -38.82
CA THR A 613 8.67 -7.43 -39.98
C THR A 613 9.20 -8.85 -40.23
N ILE A 614 9.83 -9.49 -39.23
CA ILE A 614 10.77 -10.61 -39.46
C ILE A 614 10.08 -11.99 -39.44
N PHE A 615 8.81 -12.10 -39.04
CA PHE A 615 8.00 -13.31 -39.29
C PHE A 615 6.60 -12.99 -39.83
N LEU A 616 6.46 -11.89 -40.57
CA LEU A 616 5.24 -11.67 -41.34
C LEU A 616 5.24 -12.61 -42.55
N ASP A 617 4.28 -13.51 -42.57
CA ASP A 617 3.79 -14.09 -43.82
C ASP A 617 3.54 -12.91 -44.79
N LYS A 618 4.32 -12.82 -45.87
CA LYS A 618 4.36 -11.68 -46.83
C LYS A 618 2.99 -11.33 -47.43
N ALA A 619 1.96 -12.11 -47.16
CA ALA A 619 0.61 -11.94 -47.68
C ALA A 619 -0.23 -10.86 -46.96
N ARG A 620 0.20 -10.30 -45.81
CA ARG A 620 -0.70 -9.42 -44.99
C ARG A 620 -0.11 -8.10 -44.46
N SER A 621 1.16 -7.78 -44.72
CA SER A 621 1.70 -6.44 -44.42
C SER A 621 1.08 -5.42 -45.37
N ARG A 622 0.53 -4.31 -44.85
CA ARG A 622 0.19 -3.17 -45.70
C ARG A 622 1.46 -2.64 -46.37
N THR A 623 1.34 -2.18 -47.61
CA THR A 623 2.46 -1.63 -48.39
C THR A 623 2.94 -0.27 -47.87
N ASP A 624 2.18 0.37 -46.97
CA ASP A 624 2.46 1.68 -46.38
C ASP A 624 3.18 1.60 -45.01
N GLY A 625 3.45 0.40 -44.47
CA GLY A 625 4.16 0.22 -43.20
C GLY A 625 3.29 0.33 -41.94
N GLY A 626 1.96 0.45 -42.06
CA GLY A 626 1.04 0.49 -40.91
C GLY A 626 0.66 -0.90 -40.37
N THR A 627 0.44 -0.99 -39.06
CA THR A 627 -0.01 -2.21 -38.36
C THR A 627 -1.43 -2.05 -37.85
N TYR A 628 -2.31 -3.02 -38.08
CA TYR A 628 -3.65 -3.02 -37.50
C TYR A 628 -3.56 -3.23 -35.99
N VAL A 629 -4.13 -2.31 -35.22
CA VAL A 629 -4.15 -2.37 -33.76
C VAL A 629 -5.55 -2.14 -33.21
N ARG A 630 -5.81 -2.72 -32.04
CA ARG A 630 -6.92 -2.33 -31.16
C ARG A 630 -6.40 -1.31 -30.14
N VAL A 631 -7.15 -0.23 -29.95
CA VAL A 631 -6.88 0.80 -28.93
C VAL A 631 -7.78 0.51 -27.72
N LEU A 632 -7.19 0.21 -26.57
CA LEU A 632 -7.91 -0.08 -25.32
C LEU A 632 -7.73 1.07 -24.31
N ARG A 633 -8.77 1.35 -23.54
CA ARG A 633 -8.87 2.44 -22.55
C ARG A 633 -9.36 1.91 -21.21
N TYR A 634 -8.99 2.59 -20.12
CA TYR A 634 -9.47 2.27 -18.78
C TYR A 634 -10.92 2.75 -18.59
N GLN A 635 -11.90 1.85 -18.73
CA GLN A 635 -13.32 2.24 -18.75
C GLN A 635 -14.21 1.47 -17.78
N TYR A 636 -13.80 0.27 -17.37
CA TYR A 636 -14.63 -0.62 -16.55
C TYR A 636 -14.04 -0.77 -15.16
N LEU A 637 -14.87 -0.71 -14.13
CA LEU A 637 -14.45 -1.04 -12.76
C LEU A 637 -14.24 -2.55 -12.65
N ILE A 638 -13.10 -2.95 -12.09
CA ILE A 638 -12.79 -4.37 -11.85
C ILE A 638 -13.83 -5.02 -10.94
N ASP A 639 -14.40 -4.26 -10.00
CA ASP A 639 -15.40 -4.73 -9.04
C ASP A 639 -16.72 -5.14 -9.71
N ASP A 640 -17.03 -4.58 -10.88
CA ASP A 640 -18.24 -4.86 -11.65
C ASP A 640 -18.10 -6.08 -12.57
N LEU A 641 -16.87 -6.58 -12.78
CA LEU A 641 -16.61 -7.68 -13.71
C LEU A 641 -16.89 -9.05 -13.09
N GLU A 642 -17.44 -9.95 -13.90
CA GLU A 642 -17.51 -11.37 -13.55
C GLU A 642 -16.10 -11.96 -13.38
N THR A 643 -15.98 -13.03 -12.59
CA THR A 643 -14.69 -13.60 -12.17
C THR A 643 -13.72 -13.91 -13.34
N PRO A 644 -14.13 -14.51 -14.47
CA PRO A 644 -13.23 -14.75 -15.60
C PRO A 644 -12.70 -13.46 -16.25
N GLY A 645 -13.58 -12.47 -16.42
CA GLY A 645 -13.21 -11.14 -16.94
C GLY A 645 -12.26 -10.42 -15.99
N CYS A 646 -12.56 -10.41 -14.69
CA CYS A 646 -11.72 -9.86 -13.64
C CYS A 646 -10.30 -10.43 -13.67
N TYR A 647 -10.12 -11.75 -13.76
CA TYR A 647 -8.79 -12.37 -13.80
C TYR A 647 -8.01 -12.00 -15.06
N SER A 648 -8.69 -11.94 -16.21
CA SER A 648 -8.10 -11.54 -17.48
C SER A 648 -7.62 -10.08 -17.43
N SER A 649 -8.47 -9.20 -16.93
CA SER A 649 -8.18 -7.78 -16.69
C SER A 649 -6.97 -7.57 -15.78
N LEU A 650 -6.92 -8.28 -14.65
CA LEU A 650 -5.80 -8.20 -13.71
C LEU A 650 -4.48 -8.72 -14.31
N ALA A 651 -4.52 -9.77 -15.13
CA ALA A 651 -3.33 -10.30 -15.80
C ALA A 651 -2.77 -9.31 -16.84
N VAL A 652 -3.65 -8.65 -17.61
CA VAL A 652 -3.27 -7.60 -18.57
C VAL A 652 -2.65 -6.41 -17.84
N MET A 653 -3.28 -5.94 -16.76
CA MET A 653 -2.74 -4.84 -15.96
C MET A 653 -1.38 -5.20 -15.33
N ALA A 654 -1.22 -6.44 -14.84
CA ALA A 654 0.07 -6.91 -14.32
C ALA A 654 1.19 -6.96 -15.37
N CYS A 655 0.85 -7.13 -16.67
CA CYS A 655 1.84 -6.97 -17.74
C CYS A 655 2.33 -5.52 -17.84
N GLY A 656 1.49 -4.54 -17.51
CA GLY A 656 1.81 -3.11 -17.49
C GLY A 656 2.80 -2.70 -16.40
N ILE A 657 3.02 -3.53 -15.37
CA ILE A 657 3.97 -3.26 -14.30
C ILE A 657 5.40 -3.28 -14.88
N PRO A 658 6.19 -2.19 -14.80
CA PRO A 658 7.57 -2.15 -15.29
C PRO A 658 8.50 -3.13 -14.55
N PRO A 659 9.68 -3.45 -15.12
CA PRO A 659 10.69 -4.25 -14.41
C PRO A 659 11.07 -3.64 -13.06
N VAL A 660 11.26 -4.49 -12.04
CA VAL A 660 11.60 -4.04 -10.68
C VAL A 660 12.95 -3.31 -10.64
N SER A 661 13.89 -3.70 -11.49
CA SER A 661 15.19 -3.00 -11.64
C SER A 661 15.01 -1.54 -12.03
N GLU A 662 14.18 -1.22 -13.03
CA GLU A 662 13.93 0.16 -13.46
C GLU A 662 13.19 0.97 -12.38
N MET A 663 12.19 0.37 -11.73
CA MET A 663 11.48 1.02 -10.61
C MET A 663 12.47 1.39 -9.50
N ARG A 664 13.39 0.47 -9.17
CA ARG A 664 14.43 0.68 -8.16
C ARG A 664 15.43 1.76 -8.57
N GLU A 665 15.90 1.75 -9.81
CA GLU A 665 16.82 2.76 -10.35
C GLU A 665 16.21 4.17 -10.26
N PHE A 666 14.94 4.32 -10.64
CA PHE A 666 14.22 5.59 -10.52
C PHE A 666 14.18 6.11 -9.07
N LEU A 667 13.82 5.23 -8.12
CA LEU A 667 13.70 5.59 -6.71
C LEU A 667 15.05 5.94 -6.06
N ILE A 668 16.13 5.25 -6.46
CA ILE A 668 17.50 5.55 -5.99
C ILE A 668 18.00 6.85 -6.59
N ALA A 669 17.75 7.09 -7.89
CA ALA A 669 18.15 8.31 -8.58
C ALA A 669 17.43 9.56 -8.02
N LYS A 670 16.16 9.41 -7.61
CA LYS A 670 15.33 10.50 -7.08
C LYS A 670 14.78 10.21 -5.67
N PRO A 671 15.62 10.19 -4.61
CA PRO A 671 15.16 9.86 -3.26
C PRO A 671 14.08 10.82 -2.76
N GLY A 672 13.03 10.24 -2.16
CA GLY A 672 11.88 10.96 -1.65
C GLY A 672 10.77 11.23 -2.67
N ARG A 673 10.98 10.96 -3.96
CA ARG A 673 9.87 10.84 -4.92
C ARG A 673 9.12 9.53 -4.67
N ARG A 674 7.81 9.54 -4.94
CA ARG A 674 6.97 8.34 -4.93
C ARG A 674 7.02 7.67 -6.29
N LEU A 675 6.80 6.36 -6.32
CA LEU A 675 6.73 5.64 -7.58
C LEU A 675 5.48 6.06 -8.40
N SER A 676 4.42 6.52 -7.74
CA SER A 676 3.22 7.07 -8.40
C SER A 676 3.51 8.29 -9.27
N SER A 677 4.55 9.06 -8.97
CA SER A 677 4.97 10.21 -9.80
C SER A 677 5.87 9.79 -10.96
N TRP A 678 6.09 8.49 -11.18
CA TRP A 678 6.94 8.01 -12.26
C TRP A 678 6.15 7.83 -13.54
N GLU A 679 6.49 8.60 -14.55
CA GLU A 679 5.81 8.61 -15.84
C GLU A 679 5.69 7.27 -16.55
N LYS A 680 6.57 6.29 -16.29
CA LYS A 680 6.46 4.96 -16.90
C LYS A 680 5.40 4.04 -16.27
N LEU A 681 4.86 4.41 -15.11
CA LEU A 681 3.86 3.61 -14.38
C LEU A 681 2.56 4.41 -14.30
N ASP A 682 1.45 3.86 -14.80
CA ASP A 682 0.16 4.56 -14.73
C ASP A 682 -0.51 4.35 -13.37
N HIS A 683 -1.47 5.20 -13.04
CA HIS A 683 -2.13 5.19 -11.74
C HIS A 683 -2.84 3.87 -11.42
N GLN A 684 -3.53 3.27 -12.40
CA GLN A 684 -4.27 2.02 -12.19
C GLN A 684 -3.31 0.85 -11.95
N THR A 685 -2.23 0.80 -12.73
CA THR A 685 -1.16 -0.19 -12.55
C THR A 685 -0.41 0.02 -11.23
N TYR A 686 -0.17 1.28 -10.80
CA TYR A 686 0.41 1.58 -9.50
C TYR A 686 -0.48 1.08 -8.36
N LYS A 687 -1.78 1.36 -8.38
CA LYS A 687 -2.74 0.85 -7.38
C LYS A 687 -2.70 -0.68 -7.29
N LEU A 688 -2.66 -1.37 -8.43
CA LEU A 688 -2.55 -2.83 -8.47
C LEU A 688 -1.22 -3.32 -7.88
N LEU A 689 -0.09 -2.74 -8.30
CA LEU A 689 1.24 -3.06 -7.77
C LEU A 689 1.30 -2.83 -6.25
N HIS A 690 0.76 -1.71 -5.80
CA HIS A 690 0.65 -1.36 -4.39
C HIS A 690 -0.11 -2.43 -3.62
N TRP A 691 -1.29 -2.83 -4.10
CA TRP A 691 -2.05 -3.92 -3.48
C TRP A 691 -1.27 -5.24 -3.48
N ILE A 692 -0.60 -5.62 -4.58
CA ILE A 692 0.18 -6.87 -4.66
C ILE A 692 1.23 -6.93 -3.55
N ILE A 693 1.99 -5.86 -3.34
CA ILE A 693 3.06 -5.82 -2.34
C ILE A 693 2.47 -5.72 -0.93
N VAL A 694 1.59 -4.74 -0.70
CA VAL A 694 1.10 -4.37 0.64
C VAL A 694 0.18 -5.43 1.25
N SER A 695 -0.56 -6.18 0.43
CA SER A 695 -1.41 -7.27 0.95
C SER A 695 -0.58 -8.46 1.44
N ASN A 696 0.75 -8.44 1.26
CA ASN A 696 1.62 -9.48 1.77
C ASN A 696 2.10 -9.06 3.15
N GLN A 697 1.50 -9.65 4.18
CA GLN A 697 1.86 -9.35 5.56
C GLN A 697 3.01 -10.23 6.09
N SER A 698 3.53 -11.16 5.27
CA SER A 698 4.68 -11.98 5.62
C SER A 698 5.98 -11.21 5.33
N LEU A 699 6.93 -11.28 6.25
CA LEU A 699 8.26 -10.72 6.05
C LEU A 699 9.18 -11.75 5.40
N ILE A 700 9.33 -11.63 4.08
CA ILE A 700 10.14 -12.51 3.25
C ILE A 700 11.45 -11.81 2.90
N ILE A 701 12.56 -12.54 3.01
CA ILE A 701 13.90 -12.08 2.62
C ILE A 701 14.58 -13.12 1.73
N GLN A 702 15.51 -12.68 0.88
CA GLN A 702 16.39 -13.57 0.12
C GLN A 702 17.58 -13.98 0.99
N ASP A 703 17.85 -15.29 1.09
CA ASP A 703 18.84 -15.85 2.01
C ASP A 703 20.14 -16.29 1.32
N ASN A 704 20.15 -16.44 0.00
CA ASN A 704 21.35 -16.74 -0.79
C ASN A 704 21.50 -15.81 -1.99
N PRO A 705 22.74 -15.46 -2.36
CA PRO A 705 22.99 -14.76 -3.60
C PRO A 705 22.59 -15.63 -4.79
N GLY A 706 21.89 -15.03 -5.74
CA GLY A 706 21.69 -15.61 -7.06
C GLY A 706 22.94 -15.44 -7.94
N PRO A 707 22.98 -16.11 -9.09
CA PRO A 707 24.07 -15.99 -10.06
C PRO A 707 24.28 -14.54 -10.50
N GLY A 708 25.53 -14.09 -10.58
CA GLY A 708 25.89 -12.74 -11.03
C GLY A 708 25.59 -11.59 -10.05
N GLN A 709 25.04 -11.88 -8.86
CA GLN A 709 24.67 -10.84 -7.88
C GLN A 709 25.80 -10.44 -6.89
N LEU A 710 26.96 -11.11 -6.94
CA LEU A 710 28.14 -10.81 -6.12
C LEU A 710 29.24 -10.19 -6.97
N GLU A 711 29.98 -9.23 -6.40
CA GLU A 711 31.12 -8.59 -7.08
C GLU A 711 32.31 -9.55 -7.23
N PRO A 712 33.09 -9.46 -8.32
CA PRO A 712 34.28 -10.29 -8.52
C PRO A 712 35.28 -10.12 -7.37
N GLY A 713 35.54 -11.19 -6.61
CA GLY A 713 36.49 -11.19 -5.50
C GLY A 713 35.88 -10.94 -4.11
N GLN A 714 34.57 -10.68 -4.01
CA GLN A 714 33.87 -10.88 -2.74
C GLN A 714 33.78 -12.38 -2.47
N PRO A 715 34.37 -12.90 -1.38
CA PRO A 715 34.10 -14.27 -0.99
C PRO A 715 32.59 -14.38 -0.72
N ALA A 716 31.93 -15.37 -1.31
CA ALA A 716 30.67 -15.84 -0.77
C ALA A 716 31.04 -16.43 0.61
N ASP A 717 31.02 -15.59 1.65
CA ASP A 717 31.58 -15.92 2.97
C ASP A 717 31.22 -17.36 3.33
N GLU A 718 32.20 -18.21 3.66
CA GLU A 718 31.91 -19.55 4.19
C GLU A 718 31.03 -19.46 5.46
N GLU A 719 31.05 -18.30 6.13
CA GLU A 719 30.21 -17.91 7.27
C GLU A 719 28.79 -17.45 6.90
N SER A 720 28.47 -17.19 5.62
CA SER A 720 27.10 -16.97 5.10
C SER A 720 26.22 -18.23 5.21
N SER A 721 26.80 -19.36 5.64
CA SER A 721 26.12 -20.62 5.90
C SER A 721 25.25 -20.63 7.16
N SER A 722 25.24 -19.56 7.96
CA SER A 722 24.53 -19.54 9.24
C SER A 722 23.01 -19.55 9.11
N THR A 723 22.45 -19.04 8.00
CA THR A 723 21.00 -18.86 7.82
C THR A 723 20.34 -19.66 6.69
N ARG A 724 21.10 -20.03 5.65
CA ARG A 724 20.61 -20.76 4.47
C ARG A 724 20.67 -22.28 4.65
N LEU A 725 19.86 -23.02 3.89
CA LEU A 725 19.97 -24.48 3.81
C LEU A 725 21.04 -24.84 2.77
N VAL A 726 22.07 -25.55 3.20
CA VAL A 726 23.20 -25.95 2.34
C VAL A 726 22.85 -27.20 1.54
N GLY A 727 23.34 -27.30 0.30
CA GLY A 727 23.19 -28.48 -0.56
C GLY A 727 22.13 -28.36 -1.67
N MET A 728 21.55 -27.17 -1.83
CA MET A 728 20.66 -26.87 -2.95
C MET A 728 21.47 -26.43 -4.20
N PRO A 729 21.09 -26.85 -5.42
CA PRO A 729 21.70 -26.36 -6.65
C PRO A 729 21.52 -24.84 -6.87
N GLU A 730 22.33 -24.24 -7.74
CA GLU A 730 22.37 -22.77 -7.96
C GLU A 730 21.08 -22.18 -8.55
N ASN A 731 20.30 -22.97 -9.27
CA ASN A 731 19.00 -22.57 -9.83
C ASN A 731 17.87 -22.56 -8.78
N TRP A 732 18.16 -22.92 -7.52
CA TRP A 732 17.23 -22.81 -6.40
C TRP A 732 17.56 -21.58 -5.54
N LEU A 733 16.82 -20.51 -5.77
CA LEU A 733 16.88 -19.32 -4.93
C LEU A 733 16.09 -19.58 -3.64
N GLN A 734 16.69 -19.25 -2.50
CA GLN A 734 16.14 -19.49 -1.16
C GLN A 734 15.62 -18.18 -0.58
N PHE A 735 14.38 -18.23 -0.16
CA PHE A 735 13.72 -17.17 0.58
C PHE A 735 13.40 -17.68 1.98
N ARG A 736 13.53 -16.81 2.98
CA ARG A 736 13.17 -17.12 4.37
C ARG A 736 12.05 -16.20 4.84
N PHE A 737 11.11 -16.79 5.56
CA PHE A 737 10.07 -16.09 6.28
C PHE A 737 10.63 -15.74 7.65
N LEU A 738 11.16 -14.52 7.79
CA LEU A 738 11.56 -14.00 9.10
C LEU A 738 10.35 -13.94 10.04
N GLN A 739 9.19 -13.64 9.46
CA GLN A 739 7.90 -13.65 10.11
C GLN A 739 6.86 -14.04 9.06
N GLY A 740 5.99 -15.01 9.36
CA GLY A 740 4.77 -15.18 8.56
C GLY A 740 3.78 -14.06 8.83
N SER A 741 2.49 -14.23 8.51
CA SER A 741 1.50 -13.25 8.96
C SER A 741 1.52 -13.15 10.50
N PRO A 742 1.44 -11.93 11.05
CA PRO A 742 1.41 -11.67 12.48
C PRO A 742 0.56 -12.62 13.31
N GLU A 743 -0.71 -12.75 12.91
CA GLU A 743 -1.73 -13.54 13.59
C GLU A 743 -1.36 -15.03 13.58
N LYS A 744 -0.82 -15.53 12.46
CA LYS A 744 -0.43 -16.93 12.35
C LYS A 744 0.72 -17.29 13.28
N GLU A 745 1.73 -16.42 13.38
CA GLU A 745 2.88 -16.68 14.24
C GLU A 745 2.44 -16.74 15.71
N LEU A 746 1.52 -15.86 16.12
CA LEU A 746 0.94 -15.88 17.47
C LEU A 746 0.18 -17.19 17.73
N THR A 747 -0.71 -17.59 16.83
CA THR A 747 -1.48 -18.84 16.98
C THR A 747 -0.55 -20.05 17.02
N PHE A 748 0.45 -20.13 16.14
CA PHE A 748 1.45 -21.20 16.14
C PHE A 748 2.23 -21.27 17.47
N GLN A 749 2.57 -20.11 18.07
CA GLN A 749 3.22 -20.02 19.38
C GLN A 749 2.31 -20.43 20.54
N GLN A 750 1.02 -20.17 20.47
CA GLN A 750 0.04 -20.61 21.47
C GLN A 750 -0.18 -22.13 21.41
N GLU A 751 -0.33 -22.67 20.21
CA GLU A 751 -0.57 -24.10 19.97
C GLU A 751 0.60 -24.96 20.45
N ILE A 752 1.83 -24.58 20.14
CA ILE A 752 3.02 -25.29 20.59
C ILE A 752 3.24 -25.20 22.10
N THR A 753 2.95 -24.04 22.71
CA THR A 753 3.03 -23.89 24.17
C THR A 753 2.02 -24.82 24.85
N SER A 754 0.80 -24.86 24.33
CA SER A 754 -0.26 -25.73 24.84
C SER A 754 0.08 -27.22 24.66
N SER A 755 0.63 -27.59 23.50
CA SER A 755 0.99 -28.98 23.16
C SER A 755 2.07 -29.59 24.05
N PHE A 756 2.99 -28.77 24.57
CA PHE A 756 4.14 -29.24 25.37
C PHE A 756 4.10 -28.81 26.84
N LYS A 757 3.03 -28.15 27.29
CA LYS A 757 2.89 -27.61 28.66
C LYS A 757 3.19 -28.65 29.75
N ASP A 758 2.60 -29.85 29.64
CA ASP A 758 2.76 -30.90 30.64
C ASP A 758 4.16 -31.52 30.64
N GLN A 759 4.76 -31.71 29.47
CA GLN A 759 6.13 -32.24 29.34
C GLN A 759 7.15 -31.25 29.91
N LEU A 760 6.98 -29.96 29.62
CA LEU A 760 7.80 -28.89 30.18
C LEU A 760 7.63 -28.79 31.70
N ALA A 761 6.41 -28.93 32.23
CA ALA A 761 6.16 -28.97 33.67
C ALA A 761 6.87 -30.16 34.35
N ARG A 762 7.04 -31.29 33.65
CA ARG A 762 7.81 -32.46 34.09
C ARG A 762 9.33 -32.34 33.84
N ARG A 763 9.80 -31.20 33.31
CA ARG A 763 11.20 -30.93 32.93
C ARG A 763 11.75 -31.89 31.87
N GLU A 764 10.87 -32.43 31.04
CA GLU A 764 11.26 -33.18 29.86
C GLU A 764 11.88 -32.24 28.81
N LYS A 765 12.67 -32.80 27.89
CA LYS A 765 13.36 -32.05 26.82
C LYS A 765 12.91 -32.55 25.45
N PRO A 766 11.64 -32.33 25.06
CA PRO A 766 11.11 -32.82 23.79
C PRO A 766 11.76 -32.15 22.58
N PHE A 767 11.54 -32.73 21.40
CA PHE A 767 11.73 -32.01 20.13
C PHE A 767 10.39 -31.36 19.77
N PRO A 768 10.23 -30.04 19.95
CA PRO A 768 8.91 -29.42 19.87
C PRO A 768 8.38 -29.31 18.44
N THR A 769 9.28 -29.26 17.46
CA THR A 769 8.92 -29.17 16.04
C THR A 769 9.76 -30.11 15.17
N ILE A 770 9.19 -30.48 14.03
CA ILE A 770 9.82 -31.20 12.91
C ILE A 770 9.65 -30.37 11.64
N PHE A 771 10.34 -30.75 10.57
CA PHE A 771 10.24 -30.05 9.29
C PHE A 771 9.74 -30.97 8.19
N GLY A 772 9.04 -30.40 7.21
CA GLY A 772 8.58 -31.09 6.02
C GLY A 772 8.49 -30.18 4.80
N TRP A 773 8.68 -30.76 3.63
CA TRP A 773 8.56 -30.11 2.32
C TRP A 773 7.12 -30.09 1.84
N HIS A 774 6.65 -28.96 1.33
CA HIS A 774 5.37 -28.83 0.65
C HIS A 774 5.58 -28.23 -0.74
N GLY A 775 5.19 -28.96 -1.79
CA GLY A 775 5.22 -28.46 -3.16
C GLY A 775 3.82 -28.16 -3.66
N SER A 776 3.70 -27.07 -4.40
CA SER A 776 2.45 -26.63 -5.02
C SER A 776 2.74 -25.89 -6.32
N HIS A 777 1.75 -25.82 -7.22
CA HIS A 777 1.85 -25.02 -8.43
C HIS A 777 2.12 -23.55 -8.10
N VAL A 778 2.93 -22.87 -8.95
CA VAL A 778 3.34 -21.46 -8.77
C VAL A 778 2.15 -20.53 -8.47
N GLY A 779 1.04 -20.65 -9.20
CA GLY A 779 -0.16 -19.82 -8.97
C GLY A 779 -0.84 -20.00 -7.60
N ASN A 780 -0.60 -21.11 -6.88
CA ASN A 780 -1.12 -21.27 -5.52
C ASN A 780 -0.28 -20.48 -4.49
N TRP A 781 1.00 -20.24 -4.79
CA TRP A 781 1.90 -19.59 -3.84
C TRP A 781 1.51 -18.16 -3.53
N HIS A 782 0.81 -17.47 -4.44
CA HIS A 782 0.24 -16.16 -4.16
C HIS A 782 -0.67 -16.16 -2.90
N SER A 783 -1.52 -17.17 -2.75
CA SER A 783 -2.35 -17.30 -1.55
C SER A 783 -1.55 -17.89 -0.38
N ILE A 784 -0.73 -18.92 -0.61
CA ILE A 784 -0.03 -19.64 0.47
C ILE A 784 0.84 -18.69 1.30
N ILE A 785 1.53 -17.74 0.66
CA ILE A 785 2.40 -16.81 1.39
C ILE A 785 1.63 -15.70 2.15
N ARG A 786 0.34 -15.52 1.87
CA ARG A 786 -0.55 -14.53 2.52
C ARG A 786 -1.39 -15.17 3.62
N THR A 787 -2.07 -16.26 3.30
CA THR A 787 -3.09 -16.91 4.15
C THR A 787 -2.67 -18.27 4.67
N THR A 788 -1.42 -18.68 4.44
CA THR A 788 -0.80 -19.96 4.86
C THR A 788 -1.32 -21.17 4.09
N LEU A 789 -0.85 -22.36 4.45
CA LEU A 789 -1.28 -23.61 3.84
C LEU A 789 -2.66 -24.01 4.37
N ASP A 790 -3.59 -24.35 3.48
CA ASP A 790 -4.85 -24.99 3.84
C ASP A 790 -5.13 -26.22 2.97
N HIS A 791 -6.21 -26.91 3.34
CA HIS A 791 -6.72 -28.06 2.62
C HIS A 791 -8.20 -27.86 2.26
N ILE A 792 -8.62 -26.64 1.93
CA ILE A 792 -10.00 -26.37 1.50
C ILE A 792 -10.17 -26.86 0.06
N LYS A 793 -9.24 -26.48 -0.83
CA LYS A 793 -9.27 -26.90 -2.24
C LYS A 793 -8.60 -28.27 -2.42
N ILE A 794 -9.26 -29.16 -3.16
CA ILE A 794 -8.71 -30.48 -3.52
C ILE A 794 -8.18 -30.41 -4.95
N GLU A 795 -6.86 -30.35 -5.12
CA GLU A 795 -6.23 -30.39 -6.45
C GLU A 795 -5.71 -31.80 -6.83
N HIS A 796 -5.42 -32.63 -5.84
CA HIS A 796 -4.97 -34.01 -6.00
C HIS A 796 -5.76 -34.96 -5.10
N GLY A 797 -5.73 -36.25 -5.41
CA GLY A 797 -6.37 -37.29 -4.59
C GLY A 797 -5.79 -37.33 -3.17
N ARG A 798 -6.65 -37.58 -2.18
CA ARG A 798 -6.31 -37.61 -0.74
C ARG A 798 -6.19 -39.03 -0.21
N SER A 799 -5.25 -39.81 -0.74
CA SER A 799 -5.12 -41.24 -0.43
C SER A 799 -4.79 -41.54 1.04
N PHE A 800 -4.26 -40.57 1.78
CA PHE A 800 -3.90 -40.69 3.20
C PHE A 800 -4.76 -39.80 4.11
N GLY A 801 -5.98 -39.43 3.65
CA GLY A 801 -6.94 -38.66 4.42
C GLY A 801 -6.90 -37.14 4.19
N ASN A 802 -7.73 -36.42 4.94
CA ASN A 802 -7.94 -34.98 4.77
C ASN A 802 -6.96 -34.16 5.62
N GLY A 803 -6.08 -33.41 4.96
CA GLY A 803 -5.15 -32.48 5.59
C GLY A 803 -4.18 -31.89 4.57
N VAL A 804 -3.24 -31.09 5.06
CA VAL A 804 -2.10 -30.61 4.30
C VAL A 804 -1.04 -31.70 4.24
N TYR A 805 -0.56 -32.01 3.04
CA TYR A 805 0.45 -33.03 2.78
C TYR A 805 1.84 -32.40 2.78
N LEU A 806 2.74 -32.95 3.60
CA LEU A 806 4.16 -32.62 3.62
C LEU A 806 5.01 -33.89 3.58
N SER A 807 6.16 -33.82 2.92
CA SER A 807 7.11 -34.93 2.79
C SER A 807 8.40 -34.66 3.55
N LYS A 808 9.05 -35.73 4.03
CA LYS A 808 10.44 -35.65 4.52
C LYS A 808 11.42 -35.43 3.36
N ASP A 809 11.04 -35.80 2.14
CA ASP A 809 11.88 -35.81 0.94
C ASP A 809 11.48 -34.71 -0.06
N LEU A 810 12.47 -33.90 -0.46
CA LEU A 810 12.26 -32.78 -1.37
C LEU A 810 11.75 -33.23 -2.74
N SER A 811 12.30 -34.30 -3.32
CA SER A 811 11.94 -34.77 -4.66
C SER A 811 10.47 -35.16 -4.74
N THR A 812 9.95 -35.76 -3.66
CA THR A 812 8.52 -36.05 -3.52
C THR A 812 7.70 -34.77 -3.64
N SER A 813 7.99 -33.75 -2.83
CA SER A 813 7.23 -32.50 -2.84
C SER A 813 7.41 -31.70 -4.13
N ALA A 814 8.61 -31.69 -4.71
CA ALA A 814 8.87 -31.03 -6.00
C ALA A 814 8.04 -31.60 -7.17
N SER A 815 7.66 -32.88 -7.11
CA SER A 815 6.75 -33.46 -8.12
C SER A 815 5.36 -32.80 -8.11
N TYR A 816 4.88 -32.34 -6.95
CA TYR A 816 3.63 -31.60 -6.80
C TYR A 816 3.75 -30.11 -7.19
N SER A 817 4.98 -29.63 -7.44
CA SER A 817 5.23 -28.28 -7.97
C SER A 817 5.53 -28.27 -9.48
N GLY A 818 5.34 -29.40 -10.17
CA GLY A 818 5.53 -29.55 -11.61
C GLY A 818 6.94 -29.96 -12.05
N LEU A 819 7.87 -30.16 -11.10
CA LEU A 819 9.25 -30.58 -11.41
C LEU A 819 9.38 -32.11 -11.42
N ASN A 820 10.14 -32.65 -12.36
CA ASN A 820 10.57 -34.04 -12.29
C ASN A 820 11.83 -34.19 -11.42
N ALA A 821 12.11 -35.42 -10.97
CA ALA A 821 13.23 -35.69 -10.07
C ALA A 821 14.61 -35.28 -10.64
N THR A 822 14.81 -35.36 -11.96
CA THR A 822 16.09 -34.97 -12.59
C THR A 822 16.33 -33.47 -12.57
N MET A 823 15.26 -32.67 -12.67
CA MET A 823 15.37 -31.20 -12.65
C MET A 823 15.61 -30.66 -11.24
N VAL A 824 15.20 -31.41 -10.19
CA VAL A 824 15.49 -31.03 -8.80
C VAL A 824 17.00 -30.97 -8.53
N THR A 825 17.79 -31.82 -9.19
CA THR A 825 19.23 -31.97 -8.94
C THR A 825 20.14 -31.29 -9.96
N SER A 826 19.62 -30.95 -11.16
CA SER A 826 20.43 -30.46 -12.28
C SER A 826 20.37 -28.94 -12.39
N PRO A 827 21.51 -28.23 -12.24
CA PRO A 827 21.55 -26.77 -12.36
C PRO A 827 21.31 -26.27 -13.80
N ASP A 828 21.64 -27.09 -14.80
CA ASP A 828 21.55 -26.72 -16.23
C ASP A 828 20.15 -26.91 -16.82
N LEU A 829 19.25 -27.61 -16.12
CA LEU A 829 17.90 -27.88 -16.62
C LEU A 829 16.96 -26.77 -16.16
N VAL A 830 16.57 -25.92 -17.11
CA VAL A 830 15.55 -24.90 -16.88
C VAL A 830 14.17 -25.55 -17.01
N HIS A 831 13.24 -25.20 -16.12
CA HIS A 831 11.84 -25.59 -16.29
C HIS A 831 11.33 -25.03 -17.62
N PRO A 832 10.69 -25.83 -18.50
CA PRO A 832 10.05 -25.27 -19.69
C PRO A 832 9.09 -24.19 -19.21
N LEU A 833 9.43 -22.92 -19.45
CA LEU A 833 8.79 -21.79 -18.77
C LEU A 833 7.28 -21.88 -19.04
N PRO A 834 6.43 -21.88 -18.01
CA PRO A 834 5.00 -21.89 -18.25
C PRO A 834 4.63 -20.62 -19.03
N TYR A 835 3.67 -20.73 -19.95
CA TYR A 835 3.03 -19.60 -20.66
C TYR A 835 2.43 -18.52 -19.71
N PHE A 836 2.52 -18.73 -18.40
CA PHE A 836 1.96 -17.95 -17.31
C PHE A 836 3.05 -17.33 -16.41
N THR A 837 4.22 -17.06 -16.98
CA THR A 837 5.32 -16.34 -16.31
C THR A 837 5.18 -14.84 -16.54
N TRP A 838 5.38 -14.03 -15.51
CA TRP A 838 5.32 -12.58 -15.66
C TRP A 838 6.40 -12.10 -16.65
N PRO A 839 6.05 -11.36 -17.72
CA PRO A 839 7.00 -11.06 -18.80
C PRO A 839 8.24 -10.28 -18.37
N HIS A 840 8.11 -9.44 -17.34
CA HIS A 840 9.21 -8.62 -16.82
C HIS A 840 9.93 -9.24 -15.62
N SER A 841 9.58 -10.47 -15.25
CA SER A 841 10.24 -11.15 -14.13
C SER A 841 11.70 -11.42 -14.47
N VAL A 842 12.61 -11.00 -13.61
CA VAL A 842 14.02 -11.41 -13.70
C VAL A 842 14.22 -12.83 -13.18
N LEU A 843 13.31 -13.31 -12.32
CA LEU A 843 13.37 -14.64 -11.73
C LEU A 843 12.88 -15.73 -12.68
N GLN A 844 11.93 -15.40 -13.56
CA GLN A 844 11.28 -16.33 -14.48
C GLN A 844 10.88 -17.63 -13.76
N VAL A 845 10.04 -17.48 -12.72
CA VAL A 845 9.75 -18.53 -11.74
C VAL A 845 9.15 -19.77 -12.40
N GLY A 846 9.92 -20.87 -12.40
CA GLY A 846 9.48 -22.15 -12.97
C GLY A 846 8.72 -23.02 -11.97
N SER A 847 9.13 -23.03 -10.70
CA SER A 847 8.56 -23.87 -9.66
C SER A 847 8.85 -23.33 -8.27
N ALA A 848 8.06 -23.73 -7.27
CA ALA A 848 8.26 -23.32 -5.89
C ALA A 848 7.89 -24.42 -4.89
N VAL A 849 8.72 -24.58 -3.85
CA VAL A 849 8.57 -25.57 -2.78
C VAL A 849 8.85 -24.90 -1.43
N GLY A 850 7.95 -25.08 -0.47
CA GLY A 850 8.11 -24.57 0.89
C GLY A 850 8.73 -25.63 1.81
N CYS A 851 9.53 -25.17 2.78
CA CYS A 851 9.93 -25.95 3.94
C CYS A 851 9.20 -25.41 5.16
N CYS A 852 8.37 -26.25 5.77
CA CYS A 852 7.47 -25.87 6.85
C CYS A 852 7.93 -26.47 8.18
N GLU A 853 7.90 -25.65 9.22
CA GLU A 853 7.96 -26.08 10.62
C GLU A 853 6.59 -26.65 11.02
N ILE A 854 6.59 -27.81 11.67
CA ILE A 854 5.39 -28.54 12.07
C ILE A 854 5.50 -28.87 13.57
N ILE A 855 4.44 -28.64 14.34
CA ILE A 855 4.37 -29.06 15.75
C ILE A 855 4.51 -30.59 15.83
N ASN A 856 5.46 -31.07 16.64
CA ASN A 856 5.82 -32.48 16.67
C ASN A 856 4.85 -33.32 17.53
N GLN A 857 3.65 -33.55 16.99
CA GLN A 857 2.58 -34.34 17.61
C GLN A 857 2.06 -35.40 16.62
N PRO A 858 2.93 -36.33 16.17
CA PRO A 858 2.60 -37.29 15.11
C PRO A 858 1.42 -38.19 15.39
N ASP A 859 1.20 -38.55 16.65
CA ASP A 859 0.11 -39.42 17.06
C ASP A 859 -1.26 -38.74 16.86
N GLN A 860 -1.26 -37.43 16.64
CA GLN A 860 -2.43 -36.62 16.34
C GLN A 860 -2.51 -36.23 14.86
N PHE A 861 -1.53 -36.61 14.03
CA PHE A 861 -1.63 -36.40 12.59
C PHE A 861 -2.64 -37.38 11.98
N VAL A 862 -3.23 -37.00 10.85
CA VAL A 862 -4.08 -37.91 10.08
C VAL A 862 -3.25 -39.08 9.55
N THR A 863 -2.02 -38.79 9.14
CA THR A 863 -1.00 -39.79 8.79
C THR A 863 0.36 -39.17 9.08
N ALA A 864 1.27 -39.96 9.65
CA ALA A 864 2.65 -39.53 9.91
C ALA A 864 3.70 -40.32 9.10
N ASP A 865 3.29 -41.40 8.42
CA ASP A 865 4.14 -42.25 7.58
C ASP A 865 3.32 -42.82 6.40
N PRO A 866 3.81 -42.74 5.14
CA PRO A 866 5.12 -42.22 4.74
C PRO A 866 5.19 -40.67 4.68
N TYR A 867 4.04 -39.99 4.70
CA TYR A 867 3.94 -38.53 4.61
C TYR A 867 3.33 -37.95 5.89
N TYR A 868 3.58 -36.67 6.14
CA TYR A 868 2.88 -35.92 7.18
C TYR A 868 1.60 -35.34 6.60
N VAL A 869 0.45 -35.83 7.06
CA VAL A 869 -0.87 -35.29 6.72
C VAL A 869 -1.43 -34.63 7.97
N VAL A 870 -1.37 -33.30 7.99
CA VAL A 870 -1.73 -32.47 9.15
C VAL A 870 -3.03 -31.73 8.85
N ASN A 871 -4.06 -31.97 9.65
CA ASN A 871 -5.37 -31.33 9.51
C ASN A 871 -5.48 -30.04 10.35
N ASN A 872 -4.72 -29.92 11.43
CA ASN A 872 -4.62 -28.67 12.19
C ASN A 872 -3.69 -27.69 11.46
N LEU A 873 -4.26 -26.68 10.81
CA LEU A 873 -3.51 -25.69 10.04
C LEU A 873 -2.61 -24.83 10.92
N ASP A 874 -2.97 -24.63 12.20
CA ASP A 874 -2.22 -23.81 13.15
C ASP A 874 -0.97 -24.51 13.68
N TRP A 875 -0.76 -25.77 13.27
CA TRP A 875 0.44 -26.54 13.56
C TRP A 875 1.47 -26.49 12.44
N ILE A 876 1.23 -25.71 11.38
CA ILE A 876 2.10 -25.62 10.21
C ILE A 876 2.48 -24.17 9.98
N GLN A 877 3.78 -23.91 9.86
CA GLN A 877 4.30 -22.59 9.51
C GLN A 877 5.38 -22.71 8.45
N CYS A 878 5.23 -22.00 7.32
CA CYS A 878 6.26 -21.95 6.30
C CYS A 878 7.46 -21.13 6.82
N ARG A 879 8.68 -21.68 6.77
CA ARG A 879 9.90 -20.99 7.21
C ARG A 879 10.82 -20.65 6.05
N TYR A 880 10.86 -21.49 5.02
CA TYR A 880 11.62 -21.23 3.81
C TYR A 880 10.77 -21.51 2.57
N LEU A 881 11.07 -20.77 1.51
CA LEU A 881 10.53 -20.97 0.18
C LEU A 881 11.69 -21.08 -0.80
N PHE A 882 11.70 -22.17 -1.55
CA PHE A 882 12.71 -22.48 -2.55
C PHE A 882 12.07 -22.27 -3.90
N VAL A 883 12.66 -21.40 -4.70
CA VAL A 883 12.13 -20.99 -6.00
C VAL A 883 13.11 -21.43 -7.07
N HIS A 884 12.63 -22.23 -8.00
CA HIS A 884 13.40 -22.64 -9.17
C HIS A 884 13.35 -21.50 -10.20
N ILE A 885 14.50 -20.90 -10.50
CA ILE A 885 14.62 -19.68 -11.31
C ILE A 885 15.38 -19.93 -12.61
N ASN A 886 15.30 -18.97 -13.54
CA ASN A 886 16.27 -18.85 -14.61
C ASN A 886 17.51 -18.07 -14.12
N THR A 887 18.67 -18.71 -14.16
CA THR A 887 19.92 -18.15 -13.63
C THR A 887 20.51 -17.04 -14.51
N GLN A 888 20.26 -17.08 -15.81
CA GLN A 888 20.80 -16.11 -16.77
C GLN A 888 20.14 -14.74 -16.62
N THR A 889 18.81 -14.70 -16.56
CA THR A 889 18.06 -13.44 -16.46
C THR A 889 18.36 -12.68 -15.18
N LEU A 890 18.50 -13.40 -14.04
CA LEU A 890 18.87 -12.77 -12.78
C LEU A 890 20.29 -12.17 -12.83
N ALA A 891 21.25 -12.88 -13.43
CA ALA A 891 22.63 -12.41 -13.57
C ALA A 891 22.74 -11.15 -14.44
N GLU A 892 21.93 -11.05 -15.51
CA GLU A 892 21.91 -9.90 -16.42
C GLU A 892 21.13 -8.70 -15.88
N SER A 893 20.27 -8.91 -14.87
CA SER A 893 19.34 -7.87 -14.38
C SER A 893 19.98 -6.71 -13.62
N GLY A 894 21.21 -6.87 -13.12
CA GLY A 894 21.87 -5.90 -12.25
C GLY A 894 21.22 -5.72 -10.86
N LEU A 895 20.23 -6.55 -10.50
CA LEU A 895 19.63 -6.50 -9.16
C LEU A 895 20.62 -6.99 -8.11
N PRO A 896 20.91 -6.20 -7.06
CA PRO A 896 21.89 -6.58 -6.05
C PRO A 896 21.33 -7.65 -5.12
N PHE A 897 22.20 -8.54 -4.65
CA PHE A 897 21.93 -9.31 -3.45
C PHE A 897 22.28 -8.45 -2.23
N LEU A 898 21.25 -7.97 -1.52
CA LEU A 898 21.43 -7.19 -0.31
C LEU A 898 21.59 -8.13 0.88
N GLN A 899 22.85 -8.50 1.18
CA GLN A 899 23.18 -9.38 2.28
C GLN A 899 22.69 -8.78 3.61
N GLN A 900 21.93 -9.57 4.37
CA GLN A 900 21.52 -9.15 5.71
C GLN A 900 22.69 -9.27 6.69
N THR A 901 22.74 -8.35 7.65
CA THR A 901 23.76 -8.31 8.70
C THR A 901 23.80 -9.62 9.49
N ASN A 902 25.02 -10.05 9.75
CA ASN A 902 25.35 -11.41 10.14
C ASN A 902 24.83 -11.71 11.56
N ARG A 903 23.75 -12.48 11.71
CA ARG A 903 23.54 -13.21 12.97
C ARG A 903 24.70 -14.19 13.06
N GLY A 904 25.71 -13.85 13.86
CA GLY A 904 26.87 -14.71 14.11
C GLY A 904 26.43 -16.17 14.27
N THR A 905 27.22 -17.11 13.73
CA THR A 905 26.82 -18.51 13.47
C THR A 905 25.91 -19.10 14.56
N LEU A 906 24.59 -19.01 14.34
CA LEU A 906 23.59 -19.56 15.26
C LEU A 906 23.69 -21.10 15.33
N GLY A 907 24.40 -21.72 14.39
CA GLY A 907 24.61 -23.15 14.31
C GLY A 907 23.36 -23.90 13.87
N LYS A 908 23.42 -25.23 13.99
CA LYS A 908 22.36 -26.14 13.54
C LYS A 908 21.30 -26.33 14.63
N LEU A 909 20.03 -26.31 14.21
CA LEU A 909 18.90 -26.67 15.06
C LEU A 909 18.93 -28.17 15.33
N ARG A 910 18.77 -28.56 16.59
CA ARG A 910 18.71 -29.97 16.97
C ARG A 910 17.35 -30.54 16.59
N GLN A 911 17.31 -31.45 15.62
CA GLN A 911 16.09 -32.11 15.15
C GLN A 911 15.98 -33.53 15.70
N GLU A 912 14.76 -34.10 15.62
CA GLU A 912 14.50 -35.49 15.95
C GLU A 912 15.16 -36.43 14.92
N PRO A 913 16.05 -37.36 15.33
CA PRO A 913 16.82 -38.19 14.39
C PRO A 913 15.97 -39.05 13.45
N ALA A 914 14.80 -39.54 13.89
CA ALA A 914 13.91 -40.38 13.09
C ALA A 914 13.15 -39.60 11.99
N ARG A 915 13.23 -38.27 12.01
CA ARG A 915 12.41 -37.36 11.19
C ARG A 915 13.24 -36.27 10.54
N GLN A 916 14.47 -36.62 10.19
CA GLN A 916 15.38 -35.71 9.52
C GLN A 916 14.84 -35.33 8.13
N LEU A 917 15.01 -34.07 7.76
CA LEU A 917 14.63 -33.54 6.47
C LEU A 917 15.65 -33.97 5.40
N LEU A 918 15.16 -34.40 4.24
CA LEU A 918 15.98 -34.88 3.13
C LEU A 918 15.86 -33.90 1.95
N GLY A 919 17.01 -33.45 1.48
CA GLY A 919 17.18 -32.56 0.33
C GLY A 919 17.34 -33.28 -1.01
N PRO A 920 17.96 -32.61 -1.99
CA PRO A 920 18.27 -33.20 -3.29
C PRO A 920 19.04 -34.53 -3.15
N SER A 921 18.66 -35.52 -3.97
CA SER A 921 19.23 -36.88 -3.94
C SER A 921 19.03 -37.60 -2.59
N ALA A 922 17.96 -37.28 -1.85
CA ALA A 922 17.62 -37.86 -0.54
C ALA A 922 18.75 -37.73 0.52
N LYS A 923 19.58 -36.69 0.40
CA LYS A 923 20.64 -36.41 1.37
C LYS A 923 20.08 -35.63 2.56
N PRO A 924 20.47 -35.96 3.80
CA PRO A 924 20.03 -35.18 4.95
C PRO A 924 20.45 -33.71 4.87
N ILE A 925 19.52 -32.80 5.18
CA ILE A 925 19.78 -31.36 5.32
C ILE A 925 19.64 -30.99 6.79
N ASP A 926 20.61 -30.23 7.30
CA ASP A 926 20.55 -29.66 8.63
C ASP A 926 19.82 -28.31 8.61
N MET A 927 18.81 -28.15 9.47
CA MET A 927 18.14 -26.88 9.63
C MET A 927 19.01 -25.90 10.42
N PRO A 928 19.22 -24.67 9.95
CA PRO A 928 19.89 -23.64 10.75
C PRO A 928 18.98 -23.18 11.90
N ARG A 929 19.55 -22.76 13.02
CA ARG A 929 18.77 -22.22 14.15
C ARG A 929 18.01 -20.93 13.80
N SER A 930 18.43 -20.20 12.78
CA SER A 930 17.70 -19.04 12.24
C SER A 930 16.36 -19.40 11.58
N ALA A 931 16.11 -20.70 11.33
CA ALA A 931 14.85 -21.21 10.79
C ALA A 931 13.66 -20.99 11.72
N VAL A 932 13.91 -20.78 13.01
CA VAL A 932 12.89 -20.57 14.04
C VAL A 932 13.10 -19.24 14.75
N PRO A 933 12.02 -18.57 15.21
CA PRO A 933 12.11 -17.27 15.88
C PRO A 933 12.82 -17.37 17.24
N ILE A 934 13.38 -16.26 17.72
CA ILE A 934 14.14 -16.22 18.99
C ILE A 934 13.26 -16.62 20.18
N GLU A 935 11.97 -16.25 20.12
CA GLU A 935 10.93 -16.57 21.09
C GLU A 935 10.82 -18.09 21.31
N ARG A 936 11.08 -18.89 20.27
CA ARG A 936 11.14 -20.37 20.37
C ARG A 936 12.22 -20.80 21.37
N PHE A 937 13.37 -20.15 21.36
CA PHE A 937 14.47 -20.47 22.27
C PHE A 937 14.20 -20.01 23.70
N LYS A 938 13.39 -18.97 23.91
CA LYS A 938 12.90 -18.60 25.24
C LYS A 938 11.94 -19.67 25.81
N MET A 939 11.07 -20.23 24.97
CA MET A 939 10.15 -21.31 25.36
C MET A 939 10.87 -22.65 25.59
N PHE A 940 11.91 -22.95 24.81
CA PHE A 940 12.70 -24.17 24.89
C PHE A 940 14.19 -23.87 25.07
N PRO A 941 14.65 -23.41 26.25
CA PRO A 941 16.02 -22.94 26.46
C PRO A 941 17.12 -23.96 26.17
N TYR A 942 16.82 -25.25 26.29
CA TYR A 942 17.77 -26.33 25.99
C TYR A 942 18.09 -26.46 24.48
N LEU A 943 17.37 -25.75 23.61
CA LEU A 943 17.63 -25.65 22.17
C LEU A 943 18.41 -24.37 21.80
N ALA A 944 18.48 -23.40 22.73
CA ALA A 944 19.11 -22.10 22.52
C ALA A 944 20.63 -22.19 22.29
N PRO A 945 21.23 -21.23 21.57
CA PRO A 945 22.68 -21.01 21.59
C PRO A 945 23.17 -20.67 23.01
N ARG A 946 24.41 -21.05 23.37
CA ARG A 946 24.98 -20.75 24.70
C ARG A 946 24.97 -19.25 25.05
N TRP A 947 25.34 -18.40 24.09
CA TRP A 947 25.43 -16.95 24.32
C TRP A 947 24.06 -16.27 24.54
N LEU A 948 22.98 -16.81 23.97
CA LEU A 948 21.62 -16.27 24.16
C LEU A 948 21.13 -16.52 25.60
N VAL A 949 21.57 -17.63 26.21
CA VAL A 949 21.33 -17.92 27.63
C VAL A 949 22.15 -17.00 28.52
N ASP A 950 23.36 -16.63 28.10
CA ASP A 950 24.22 -15.69 28.82
C ASP A 950 23.71 -14.25 28.72
N GLU A 951 23.13 -13.81 27.58
CA GLU A 951 22.48 -12.50 27.45
C GLU A 951 21.19 -12.37 28.26
N ALA A 952 20.39 -13.44 28.37
CA ALA A 952 19.21 -13.46 29.25
C ALA A 952 19.59 -13.39 30.74
N ASN A 953 20.83 -13.74 31.11
CA ASN A 953 21.37 -13.52 32.44
C ASN A 953 22.06 -12.15 32.59
N LYS A 954 22.46 -11.51 31.49
CA LYS A 954 22.96 -10.12 31.45
C LYS A 954 21.85 -9.07 31.28
N SER A 955 20.60 -9.48 31.01
CA SER A 955 19.49 -8.54 30.87
C SER A 955 19.15 -7.79 32.17
N ASP A 956 19.62 -8.30 33.31
CA ASP A 956 19.58 -7.61 34.62
C ASP A 956 20.76 -6.62 34.81
N GLU A 957 21.70 -6.56 33.86
CA GLU A 957 22.98 -5.82 33.92
C GLU A 957 23.12 -4.75 32.82
N TRP A 958 22.02 -4.32 32.17
CA TRP A 958 22.02 -3.16 31.25
C TRP A 958 22.12 -1.80 31.97
N THR A 959 22.72 -1.77 33.17
CA THR A 959 22.79 -0.58 34.02
C THR A 959 24.13 0.14 34.01
N GLU A 960 25.18 -0.35 33.34
CA GLU A 960 26.48 0.32 33.42
C GLU A 960 27.17 0.55 32.06
N THR A 961 27.44 1.84 31.81
CA THR A 961 28.40 2.43 30.86
C THR A 961 27.98 2.62 29.39
N VAL A 962 27.00 3.49 29.16
CA VAL A 962 27.12 4.47 28.07
C VAL A 962 27.48 5.79 28.72
N GLU A 963 28.78 6.17 28.68
CA GLU A 963 29.19 7.52 29.04
C GLU A 963 28.34 8.51 28.23
N GLY A 964 27.70 9.44 28.94
CA GLY A 964 26.75 10.40 28.38
C GLY A 964 27.41 11.27 27.32
N SER A 965 27.32 10.85 26.06
CA SER A 965 27.58 11.70 24.92
C SER A 965 26.50 12.78 24.88
N LYS A 966 26.85 14.00 25.25
CA LYS A 966 25.98 15.17 25.11
C LYS A 966 25.61 15.35 23.63
N GLY A 967 24.41 15.86 23.36
CA GLY A 967 24.05 16.31 22.01
C GLY A 967 25.06 17.36 21.54
N VAL A 968 25.09 17.61 20.24
CA VAL A 968 26.01 18.60 19.66
C VAL A 968 25.21 19.67 18.94
N ASP A 969 25.55 20.92 19.20
CA ASP A 969 25.18 22.07 18.37
C ASP A 969 26.11 22.06 17.16
N ALA A 970 25.62 21.53 16.03
CA ALA A 970 26.45 21.32 14.85
C ALA A 970 26.92 22.64 14.22
N ASP A 971 26.18 23.73 14.43
CA ASP A 971 26.40 25.02 13.79
C ASP A 971 26.95 26.09 14.76
N GLY A 972 27.04 25.78 16.07
CA GLY A 972 27.53 26.70 17.10
C GLY A 972 26.61 27.90 17.33
N ILE A 973 25.31 27.76 17.03
CA ILE A 973 24.32 28.85 17.12
C ILE A 973 23.85 29.14 18.55
N LEU A 974 24.02 28.20 19.48
CA LEU A 974 23.50 28.31 20.85
C LEU A 974 24.52 28.92 21.83
N GLY A 975 25.81 28.96 21.47
CA GLY A 975 26.88 29.66 22.20
C GLY A 975 27.22 29.03 23.56
#